data_AF-A0A7V9QQX1-F1
#
_entry.id   AF-A0A7V9QQX1-F1
#
_cell.length_a   1.000
_cell.length_b   1.000
_cell.length_c   1.000
_cell.angle_alpha   90.00
_cell.angle_beta   90.00
_cell.angle_gamma   90.00
#
_symmetry.space_group_name_H-M   'P 1'
#
loop_
_entity.id
_entity.type
_entity.pdbx_description
1 polymer ?
#
loop_
_entity_poly.entity_id
_entity_poly.type
_entity_poly.pdbx_seq_one_letter_code
_entity_poly.pdbx_strand_id
1 'polypeptide(L)'
;MKRFMNVRAARMLSLVLGVASAGLFATSCTDSTDPGALITLTIAPSPATVAAGGTVQFSAAGTDFTGASVTPTAGAVVWSVAAGGGSINSSTGLFTASTTPGTYTNTIVATCRGITASSTVIVTAGPLATITVTPNPVTLPISATQQFTAVGKDAFGNVVAITPVWSVVSGGGTINATSGLFTAGTTPGTFANTVKATSGTISGTATVTVTVGPLATITVTPNPVTLGSGTQQTFTAVGRDAAGNIVPVTPVWSVVNGGGTINAASGVFTAGSTAGTFDNTVRATSGSIFGSATVTVTVIAPPPPAPPALATITVTPNPATVQVNGTQQFTAVGRDGSGNIIAITPVWSIVNGGGTINSATGAFTAGPTAGTFTNTVRATSGSISGTATVIVTTTPPPAQVLTTITVEPNPATVQVGATQQFIAVGRDQSGNIITIAPVWTVTNGGGTINSSTGLFTAGLIPGTFTNTVRATSGTVFGTATVIVTAAPAPPARFGVISRVAVTCTLGSITGSVGTNQSPSEVPPGSVTGCTGATAQVGTPAAKQQYADFVTEFNSLASTPCGTVLSGTLAGQTLTPGVYCFPAAATLTGTLTLNGVGNYLFLVGTGGTGSLSTTNFNVVLSNGASACSVKWRVTQAATTVTSDFKGNILAGAAIAMTGGTFVGNASSKEDATFTGTTATGCP
;
A
#
# COMPACT_ATOMS: atom_id res chain seq x y z
N MET A 1 -2.44 53.93 9.43
CA MET A 1 -3.40 55.06 9.36
C MET A 1 -4.38 54.95 10.54
N LYS A 2 -4.73 56.09 11.15
CA LYS A 2 -5.62 56.33 12.34
C LYS A 2 -4.96 56.00 13.70
N ARG A 3 -4.27 56.92 14.39
CA ARG A 3 -4.65 58.13 15.20
C ARG A 3 -5.41 57.81 16.51
N PHE A 4 -5.08 58.62 17.53
CA PHE A 4 -5.54 58.73 18.94
C PHE A 4 -4.64 58.02 19.96
N MET A 5 -4.18 58.61 21.07
CA MET A 5 -4.15 59.99 21.57
C MET A 5 -3.22 60.01 22.81
N ASN A 6 -2.29 60.96 22.87
CA ASN A 6 -1.61 61.38 24.11
C ASN A 6 -2.64 61.89 25.14
N VAL A 7 -2.41 61.74 26.45
CA VAL A 7 -2.46 62.85 27.46
C VAL A 7 -1.87 62.37 28.81
N ARG A 8 -0.71 62.95 29.12
CA ARG A 8 -0.21 63.55 30.38
C ARG A 8 -0.59 62.96 31.75
N ALA A 9 0.46 62.56 32.47
CA ALA A 9 0.53 62.57 33.93
C ALA A 9 0.43 63.99 34.48
N ALA A 10 -0.46 64.20 35.46
CA ALA A 10 -0.50 65.41 36.29
C ALA A 10 -0.40 65.00 37.75
N ARG A 11 0.76 65.28 38.37
CA ARG A 11 0.91 65.41 39.81
C ARG A 11 0.08 66.61 40.25
N MET A 12 -0.90 66.41 41.13
CA MET A 12 -1.58 67.51 41.81
C MET A 12 -1.20 67.48 43.28
N LEU A 13 -0.27 68.37 43.61
CA LEU A 13 0.01 68.84 44.95
C LEU A 13 -1.11 69.83 45.30
N SER A 14 -2.01 69.46 46.21
CA SER A 14 -3.01 70.39 46.75
C SER A 14 -2.78 70.52 48.25
N LEU A 15 -1.94 71.50 48.58
CA LEU A 15 -1.87 72.16 49.87
C LEU A 15 -3.16 72.98 50.01
N VAL A 16 -4.03 72.63 50.95
CA VAL A 16 -5.14 73.50 51.38
C VAL A 16 -4.85 73.90 52.82
N LEU A 17 -4.59 75.20 52.99
CA LEU A 17 -4.44 75.89 54.25
C LEU A 17 -5.74 76.68 54.52
N GLY A 18 -6.22 76.65 55.77
CA GLY A 18 -7.41 77.39 56.25
C GLY A 18 -8.63 76.47 56.37
N VAL A 19 -9.35 76.37 57.49
CA VAL A 19 -9.69 77.41 58.47
C VAL A 19 -9.89 76.76 59.85
N ALA A 20 -9.29 77.34 60.89
CA ALA A 20 -9.77 77.19 62.26
C ALA A 20 -10.84 78.24 62.50
N SER A 21 -12.07 77.83 62.81
CA SER A 21 -13.11 78.64 63.45
C SER A 21 -14.17 77.72 64.03
N ALA A 22 -14.49 77.98 65.29
CA ALA A 22 -15.28 77.17 66.18
C ALA A 22 -16.77 77.05 65.80
N GLY A 23 -17.42 76.04 66.39
CA GLY A 23 -18.82 76.15 66.74
C GLY A 23 -19.77 75.22 65.97
N LEU A 24 -19.78 73.95 66.34
CA LEU A 24 -21.05 73.30 66.66
C LEU A 24 -20.78 72.29 67.77
N PHE A 25 -21.12 72.69 68.99
CA PHE A 25 -21.15 71.82 70.16
C PHE A 25 -22.18 70.71 69.90
N ALA A 26 -21.71 69.53 69.52
CA ALA A 26 -22.47 68.32 69.78
C ALA A 26 -22.50 68.15 71.31
N THR A 27 -23.73 68.10 71.82
CA THR A 27 -24.11 67.94 73.22
C THR A 27 -23.32 66.82 73.94
N SER A 28 -22.53 67.25 74.93
CA SER A 28 -22.09 66.56 76.15
C SER A 28 -21.52 65.12 76.07
N CYS A 29 -20.19 65.02 76.00
CA CYS A 29 -19.43 64.25 77.01
C CYS A 29 -19.45 65.18 78.25
N THR A 30 -20.31 64.91 79.25
CA THR A 30 -20.87 65.88 80.21
C THR A 30 -19.92 66.88 80.88
N ASP A 31 -20.54 68.01 81.26
CA ASP A 31 -19.98 69.26 81.77
C ASP A 31 -19.36 69.13 83.18
N SER A 32 -18.46 70.07 83.47
CA SER A 32 -17.38 70.12 84.46
C SER A 32 -17.80 70.31 85.94
N THR A 33 -18.96 69.81 86.39
CA THR A 33 -19.39 70.01 87.79
C THR A 33 -19.84 68.75 88.54
N ASP A 34 -19.53 67.54 88.06
CA ASP A 34 -19.73 66.26 88.77
C ASP A 34 -18.40 65.46 88.85
N PRO A 35 -18.09 64.69 89.92
CA PRO A 35 -16.76 64.12 90.19
C PRO A 35 -16.44 62.86 89.35
N GLY A 36 -16.92 62.79 88.11
CA GLY A 36 -16.70 61.68 87.16
C GLY A 36 -15.93 62.07 85.90
N ALA A 37 -14.98 63.00 85.98
CA ALA A 37 -14.22 63.47 84.81
C ALA A 37 -13.37 62.35 84.21
N LEU A 38 -13.68 61.97 82.97
CA LEU A 38 -12.97 60.97 82.17
C LEU A 38 -11.46 61.28 82.06
N ILE A 39 -10.59 60.35 82.48
CA ILE A 39 -9.12 60.45 82.38
C ILE A 39 -8.49 59.42 81.44
N THR A 40 -9.17 58.28 81.19
CA THR A 40 -8.73 57.27 80.25
C THR A 40 -9.79 57.03 79.18
N LEU A 41 -9.37 56.55 78.02
CA LEU A 41 -10.26 56.10 76.96
C LEU A 41 -9.75 54.76 76.43
N THR A 42 -10.65 53.83 76.24
CA THR A 42 -10.40 52.51 75.67
C THR A 42 -11.43 52.25 74.59
N ILE A 43 -11.05 51.47 73.57
CA ILE A 43 -11.92 51.08 72.46
C ILE A 43 -12.13 49.57 72.52
N ALA A 44 -13.37 49.14 72.42
CA ALA A 44 -13.73 47.74 72.25
C ALA A 44 -14.57 47.56 70.96
N PRO A 45 -14.26 46.54 70.13
CA PRO A 45 -13.17 45.57 70.26
C PRO A 45 -11.77 46.13 69.92
N SER A 46 -10.71 45.56 70.50
CA SER A 46 -9.30 45.86 70.16
C SER A 46 -8.40 44.63 70.39
N PRO A 47 -7.85 43.98 69.34
CA PRO A 47 -8.11 44.25 67.93
C PRO A 47 -9.53 43.85 67.50
N ALA A 48 -10.07 44.52 66.48
CA ALA A 48 -11.30 44.11 65.82
C ALA A 48 -10.98 43.26 64.60
N THR A 49 -11.68 42.15 64.39
CA THR A 49 -11.59 41.35 63.15
C THR A 49 -12.89 41.49 62.37
N VAL A 50 -12.78 41.82 61.09
CA VAL A 50 -13.93 42.04 60.20
C VAL A 50 -13.62 41.52 58.80
N ALA A 51 -14.59 40.96 58.10
CA ALA A 51 -14.42 40.53 56.72
C ALA A 51 -14.34 41.75 55.77
N ALA A 52 -13.69 41.60 54.63
CA ALA A 52 -13.65 42.62 53.58
C ALA A 52 -15.07 43.13 53.25
N GLY A 53 -15.26 44.46 53.27
CA GLY A 53 -16.55 45.12 53.06
C GLY A 53 -17.59 44.95 54.18
N GLY A 54 -17.29 44.21 55.24
CA GLY A 54 -18.14 44.04 56.41
C GLY A 54 -18.13 45.26 57.34
N THR A 55 -19.02 45.26 58.33
CA THR A 55 -19.07 46.33 59.34
C THR A 55 -18.81 45.79 60.75
N VAL A 56 -18.25 46.64 61.61
CA VAL A 56 -18.10 46.37 63.04
C VAL A 56 -18.43 47.63 63.83
N GLN A 57 -19.21 47.48 64.89
CA GLN A 57 -19.55 48.56 65.78
C GLN A 57 -18.47 48.71 66.84
N PHE A 58 -17.86 49.89 66.93
CA PHE A 58 -16.97 50.22 68.02
C PHE A 58 -17.71 50.92 69.16
N SER A 59 -17.25 50.64 70.37
CA SER A 59 -17.69 51.31 71.59
C SER A 59 -16.47 51.85 72.30
N ALA A 60 -16.63 52.99 72.98
CA ALA A 60 -15.59 53.56 73.80
C ALA A 60 -16.05 53.56 75.26
N ALA A 61 -15.13 53.23 76.16
CA ALA A 61 -15.33 53.30 77.60
C ALA A 61 -14.10 53.97 78.21
N GLY A 62 -14.26 54.60 79.37
CA GLY A 62 -13.13 55.16 80.08
C GLY A 62 -13.32 55.12 81.58
N THR A 63 -12.35 55.64 82.32
CA THR A 63 -12.41 55.75 83.77
C THR A 63 -12.26 57.20 84.20
N ASP A 64 -12.81 57.56 85.35
CA ASP A 64 -12.53 58.82 86.01
C ASP A 64 -11.25 58.77 86.86
N PHE A 65 -10.90 59.88 87.52
CA PHE A 65 -9.72 60.00 88.38
C PHE A 65 -9.75 59.09 89.62
N THR A 66 -10.91 58.54 89.99
CA THR A 66 -11.07 57.55 91.06
C THR A 66 -10.90 56.11 90.55
N GLY A 67 -10.81 55.92 89.24
CA GLY A 67 -10.76 54.62 88.58
C GLY A 67 -12.13 54.00 88.31
N ALA A 68 -13.23 54.72 88.59
CA ALA A 68 -14.57 54.23 88.32
C ALA A 68 -14.87 54.27 86.81
N SER A 69 -15.58 53.26 86.30
CA SER A 69 -15.94 53.15 84.88
C SER A 69 -16.97 54.21 84.50
N VAL A 70 -16.67 55.00 83.48
CA VAL A 70 -17.53 56.02 82.89
C VAL A 70 -17.85 55.61 81.45
N THR A 71 -19.14 55.49 81.11
CA THR A 71 -19.61 55.28 79.74
C THR A 71 -19.89 56.63 79.09
N PRO A 72 -19.13 57.05 78.05
CA PRO A 72 -19.43 58.27 77.32
C PRO A 72 -20.85 58.25 76.73
N THR A 73 -21.55 59.38 76.80
CA THR A 73 -22.89 59.55 76.21
C THR A 73 -22.87 59.22 74.72
N ALA A 74 -23.91 58.56 74.21
CA ALA A 74 -24.06 58.27 72.78
C ALA A 74 -24.00 59.57 71.95
N GLY A 75 -23.11 59.60 70.94
CA GLY A 75 -22.88 60.77 70.08
C GLY A 75 -21.83 61.77 70.59
N ALA A 76 -21.29 61.58 71.80
CA ALA A 76 -20.28 62.47 72.37
C ALA A 76 -18.83 62.09 72.01
N VAL A 77 -18.61 60.83 71.60
CA VAL A 77 -17.33 60.34 71.08
C VAL A 77 -17.25 60.59 69.59
N VAL A 78 -16.20 61.27 69.14
CA VAL A 78 -15.91 61.47 67.71
C VAL A 78 -14.99 60.36 67.22
N TRP A 79 -15.42 59.66 66.18
CA TRP A 79 -14.70 58.56 65.58
C TRP A 79 -14.02 58.99 64.27
N SER A 80 -12.81 58.51 64.04
CA SER A 80 -12.08 58.71 62.78
C SER A 80 -11.22 57.51 62.41
N VAL A 81 -10.80 57.47 61.13
CA VAL A 81 -9.83 56.50 60.62
C VAL A 81 -8.50 57.22 60.41
N ALA A 82 -7.47 56.79 61.15
CA ALA A 82 -6.13 57.37 61.08
C ALA A 82 -5.26 56.79 59.95
N ALA A 83 -5.45 55.51 59.60
CA ALA A 83 -4.59 54.82 58.63
C ALA A 83 -5.33 53.71 57.87
N GLY A 84 -5.92 54.06 56.71
CA GLY A 84 -6.50 53.10 55.76
C GLY A 84 -7.49 52.10 56.37
N GLY A 85 -7.66 50.94 55.75
CA GLY A 85 -8.43 49.83 56.33
C GLY A 85 -9.95 49.93 56.24
N GLY A 86 -10.53 51.12 56.02
CA GLY A 86 -11.97 51.30 55.82
C GLY A 86 -12.45 52.73 56.04
N SER A 87 -13.72 52.89 56.38
CA SER A 87 -14.36 54.15 56.78
C SER A 87 -15.14 53.97 58.08
N ILE A 88 -15.27 55.02 58.90
CA ILE A 88 -16.05 54.97 60.14
C ILE A 88 -17.07 56.11 60.16
N ASN A 89 -18.30 55.81 60.61
CA ASN A 89 -19.27 56.85 60.90
C ASN A 89 -18.82 57.62 62.15
N SER A 90 -18.59 58.93 61.98
CA SER A 90 -17.96 59.77 63.00
C SER A 90 -18.78 59.97 64.27
N SER A 91 -20.10 59.76 64.23
CA SER A 91 -21.00 59.95 65.39
C SER A 91 -21.48 58.65 66.01
N THR A 92 -21.51 57.55 65.24
CA THR A 92 -22.00 56.26 65.73
C THR A 92 -20.89 55.27 66.05
N GLY A 93 -19.69 55.41 65.49
CA GLY A 93 -18.60 54.43 65.66
C GLY A 93 -18.78 53.15 64.83
N LEU A 94 -19.76 53.13 63.91
CA LEU A 94 -19.92 52.02 62.97
C LEU A 94 -18.84 52.09 61.88
N PHE A 95 -17.92 51.14 61.90
CA PHE A 95 -16.85 51.02 60.90
C PHE A 95 -17.25 50.08 59.78
N THR A 96 -16.92 50.45 58.54
CA THR A 96 -17.03 49.64 57.33
C THR A 96 -15.63 49.34 56.81
N ALA A 97 -15.26 48.06 56.76
CA ALA A 97 -13.96 47.61 56.32
C ALA A 97 -13.73 47.85 54.83
N SER A 98 -12.47 48.06 54.45
CA SER A 98 -12.05 48.09 53.05
C SER A 98 -12.19 46.72 52.39
N THR A 99 -11.97 46.67 51.07
CA THR A 99 -12.02 45.43 50.29
C THR A 99 -10.71 44.66 50.30
N THR A 100 -9.65 45.15 50.96
CA THR A 100 -8.31 44.55 50.95
C THR A 100 -8.00 43.92 52.31
N PRO A 101 -7.74 42.61 52.40
CA PRO A 101 -7.30 41.97 53.62
C PRO A 101 -5.96 42.51 54.10
N GLY A 102 -5.80 42.62 55.41
CA GLY A 102 -4.60 43.18 56.02
C GLY A 102 -4.80 43.52 57.48
N THR A 103 -3.69 43.72 58.17
CA THR A 103 -3.71 44.26 59.54
C THR A 103 -3.45 45.76 59.48
N TYR A 104 -4.44 46.54 59.89
CA TYR A 104 -4.43 48.00 59.93
C TYR A 104 -4.25 48.44 61.38
N THR A 105 -2.99 48.55 61.77
CA THR A 105 -2.57 48.86 63.15
C THR A 105 -3.01 50.26 63.57
N ASN A 106 -3.64 50.36 64.74
CA ASN A 106 -4.13 51.62 65.32
C ASN A 106 -4.99 52.48 64.36
N THR A 107 -5.72 51.84 63.45
CA THR A 107 -6.45 52.54 62.38
C THR A 107 -7.69 53.29 62.86
N ILE A 108 -8.38 52.79 63.89
CA ILE A 108 -9.54 53.46 64.46
C ILE A 108 -9.08 54.38 65.58
N VAL A 109 -9.54 55.63 65.57
CA VAL A 109 -9.30 56.59 66.64
C VAL A 109 -10.63 57.08 67.20
N ALA A 110 -10.78 56.97 68.52
CA ALA A 110 -11.88 57.58 69.26
C ALA A 110 -11.35 58.79 70.02
N THR A 111 -12.06 59.91 69.95
CA THR A 111 -11.71 61.13 70.68
C THR A 111 -12.91 61.62 71.48
N CYS A 112 -12.72 61.84 72.79
CA CYS A 112 -13.67 62.57 73.64
C CYS A 112 -12.85 63.54 74.52
N ARG A 113 -13.20 64.83 74.47
CA ARG A 113 -12.55 65.91 75.25
C ARG A 113 -11.01 65.98 75.08
N GLY A 114 -10.49 65.61 73.92
CA GLY A 114 -9.04 65.63 73.62
C GLY A 114 -8.26 64.40 74.08
N ILE A 115 -8.90 63.47 74.82
CA ILE A 115 -8.33 62.15 75.11
C ILE A 115 -8.59 61.25 73.90
N THR A 116 -7.55 60.58 73.43
CA THR A 116 -7.62 59.67 72.30
C THR A 116 -7.31 58.24 72.71
N ALA A 117 -7.98 57.30 72.04
CA ALA A 117 -7.66 55.89 72.08
C ALA A 117 -7.60 55.38 70.65
N SER A 118 -6.84 54.31 70.42
CA SER A 118 -6.77 53.68 69.10
C SER A 118 -6.98 52.17 69.15
N SER A 119 -7.51 51.61 68.07
CA SER A 119 -7.73 50.18 67.90
C SER A 119 -7.21 49.69 66.55
N THR A 120 -6.64 48.49 66.55
CA THR A 120 -6.19 47.78 65.33
C THR A 120 -7.35 47.03 64.71
N VAL A 121 -7.48 47.12 63.38
CA VAL A 121 -8.46 46.35 62.61
C VAL A 121 -7.73 45.31 61.76
N ILE A 122 -8.14 44.05 61.87
CA ILE A 122 -7.72 42.96 60.99
C ILE A 122 -8.84 42.72 59.98
N VAL A 123 -8.59 43.11 58.73
CA VAL A 123 -9.49 42.78 57.62
C VAL A 123 -9.12 41.40 57.11
N THR A 124 -10.07 40.47 57.18
CA THR A 124 -9.94 39.11 56.64
C THR A 124 -10.65 39.01 55.29
N ALA A 125 -10.31 38.01 54.47
CA ALA A 125 -11.06 37.76 53.24
C ALA A 125 -12.53 37.45 53.55
N GLY A 126 -13.43 37.86 52.67
CA GLY A 126 -14.86 37.58 52.80
C GLY A 126 -15.23 36.12 52.56
N PRO A 127 -16.54 35.79 52.58
CA PRO A 127 -17.01 34.47 52.20
C PRO A 127 -16.54 34.08 50.80
N LEU A 128 -16.21 32.79 50.63
CA LEU A 128 -15.80 32.23 49.34
C LEU A 128 -16.89 32.46 48.28
N ALA A 129 -16.53 33.08 47.17
CA ALA A 129 -17.45 33.39 46.07
C ALA A 129 -17.12 32.58 44.80
N THR A 130 -15.84 32.38 44.50
CA THR A 130 -15.40 31.68 43.28
C THR A 130 -14.23 30.74 43.55
N ILE A 131 -14.10 29.69 42.73
CA ILE A 131 -12.94 28.82 42.69
C ILE A 131 -12.41 28.78 41.26
N THR A 132 -11.12 29.00 41.08
CA THR A 132 -10.44 28.83 39.79
C THR A 132 -9.52 27.61 39.85
N VAL A 133 -9.68 26.70 38.88
CA VAL A 133 -8.84 25.51 38.73
C VAL A 133 -7.77 25.75 37.67
N THR A 134 -6.51 25.45 37.97
CA THR A 134 -5.34 25.62 37.08
C THR A 134 -4.54 24.31 37.01
N PRO A 135 -4.06 23.88 35.82
CA PRO A 135 -4.21 24.53 34.52
C PRO A 135 -5.62 24.30 33.91
N ASN A 136 -6.07 25.17 33.00
CA ASN A 136 -7.31 24.98 32.24
C ASN A 136 -7.23 25.75 30.90
N PRO A 137 -7.31 25.09 29.73
CA PRO A 137 -7.42 23.64 29.50
C PRO A 137 -6.06 22.91 29.62
N VAL A 138 -6.09 21.57 29.66
CA VAL A 138 -4.90 20.70 29.60
C VAL A 138 -5.08 19.65 28.51
N THR A 139 -4.01 19.33 27.79
CA THR A 139 -3.95 18.20 26.83
C THR A 139 -2.98 17.14 27.34
N LEU A 140 -3.44 15.89 27.46
CA LEU A 140 -2.65 14.76 27.96
C LEU A 140 -2.72 13.57 27.00
N PRO A 141 -1.60 12.88 26.73
CA PRO A 141 -1.65 11.53 26.19
C PRO A 141 -2.40 10.57 27.13
N ILE A 142 -2.92 9.47 26.59
CA ILE A 142 -3.50 8.38 27.39
C ILE A 142 -2.58 7.98 28.55
N SER A 143 -3.16 7.70 29.71
CA SER A 143 -2.45 7.29 30.95
C SER A 143 -1.48 8.32 31.55
N ALA A 144 -1.31 9.51 30.96
CA ALA A 144 -0.48 10.56 31.54
C ALA A 144 -1.17 11.23 32.74
N THR A 145 -0.37 11.78 33.66
CA THR A 145 -0.87 12.44 34.87
C THR A 145 -0.68 13.95 34.85
N GLN A 146 -1.61 14.71 35.44
CA GLN A 146 -1.51 16.16 35.63
C GLN A 146 -1.93 16.55 37.05
N GLN A 147 -1.11 17.36 37.71
CA GLN A 147 -1.46 17.98 38.99
C GLN A 147 -2.31 19.23 38.77
N PHE A 148 -3.50 19.28 39.36
CA PHE A 148 -4.34 20.48 39.37
C PHE A 148 -4.23 21.22 40.71
N THR A 149 -4.38 22.54 40.68
CA THR A 149 -4.49 23.41 41.85
C THR A 149 -5.77 24.22 41.78
N ALA A 150 -6.33 24.56 42.94
CA ALA A 150 -7.54 25.36 43.06
C ALA A 150 -7.30 26.56 43.96
N VAL A 151 -7.68 27.75 43.50
CA VAL A 151 -7.59 29.00 44.27
C VAL A 151 -9.00 29.52 44.49
N GLY A 152 -9.39 29.65 45.76
CA GLY A 152 -10.65 30.28 46.16
C GLY A 152 -10.51 31.79 46.25
N LYS A 153 -11.53 32.53 45.83
CA LYS A 153 -11.61 33.99 46.00
C LYS A 153 -12.96 34.45 46.54
N ASP A 154 -12.96 35.50 47.35
CA ASP A 154 -14.18 36.20 47.77
C ASP A 154 -14.76 37.08 46.64
N ALA A 155 -15.88 37.76 46.91
CA ALA A 155 -16.56 38.62 45.93
C ALA A 155 -15.72 39.83 45.47
N PHE A 156 -14.66 40.17 46.21
CA PHE A 156 -13.74 41.28 45.92
C PHE A 156 -12.44 40.80 45.26
N GLY A 157 -12.29 39.49 45.02
CA GLY A 157 -11.14 38.90 44.36
C GLY A 157 -9.98 38.55 45.30
N ASN A 158 -10.17 38.64 46.61
CA ASN A 158 -9.15 38.28 47.59
C ASN A 158 -9.05 36.77 47.75
N VAL A 159 -7.84 36.24 47.95
CA VAL A 159 -7.65 34.80 48.13
C VAL A 159 -8.23 34.33 49.46
N VAL A 160 -9.07 33.29 49.39
CA VAL A 160 -9.66 32.60 50.54
C VAL A 160 -9.02 31.21 50.64
N ALA A 161 -8.54 30.84 51.82
CA ALA A 161 -8.00 29.51 52.06
C ALA A 161 -9.11 28.46 51.91
N ILE A 162 -8.85 27.40 51.14
CA ILE A 162 -9.79 26.31 50.87
C ILE A 162 -9.09 24.95 51.00
N THR A 163 -9.85 23.92 51.35
CA THR A 163 -9.45 22.51 51.27
C THR A 163 -10.33 21.84 50.21
N PRO A 164 -9.96 21.93 48.91
CA PRO A 164 -10.82 21.47 47.84
C PRO A 164 -10.93 19.93 47.85
N VAL A 165 -12.13 19.43 47.61
CA VAL A 165 -12.36 18.03 47.25
C VAL A 165 -12.43 17.92 45.72
N TRP A 166 -11.60 17.05 45.17
CA TRP A 166 -11.46 16.85 43.74
C TRP A 166 -12.34 15.69 43.24
N SER A 167 -12.93 15.85 42.06
CA SER A 167 -13.74 14.80 41.42
C SER A 167 -13.66 14.90 39.89
N VAL A 168 -13.92 13.78 39.22
CA VAL A 168 -14.15 13.72 37.77
C VAL A 168 -15.66 13.67 37.53
N VAL A 169 -16.20 14.62 36.78
CA VAL A 169 -17.65 14.74 36.55
C VAL A 169 -18.08 14.49 35.11
N SER A 170 -17.14 14.48 34.16
CA SER A 170 -17.44 14.28 32.74
C SER A 170 -16.49 13.26 32.08
N GLY A 171 -16.01 12.27 32.84
CA GLY A 171 -15.16 11.19 32.34
C GLY A 171 -13.75 11.63 31.93
N GLY A 172 -13.10 10.86 31.05
CA GLY A 172 -11.76 11.19 30.54
C GLY A 172 -10.59 10.79 31.43
N GLY A 173 -10.85 10.25 32.63
CA GLY A 173 -9.80 9.77 33.53
C GLY A 173 -10.27 9.62 34.97
N THR A 174 -9.31 9.59 35.88
CA THR A 174 -9.52 9.53 37.34
C THR A 174 -8.75 10.64 38.03
N ILE A 175 -9.21 11.13 39.18
CA ILE A 175 -8.48 12.13 39.98
C ILE A 175 -8.39 11.71 41.44
N ASN A 176 -7.24 11.95 42.07
CA ASN A 176 -7.10 11.78 43.51
C ASN A 176 -7.90 12.89 44.23
N ALA A 177 -8.85 12.48 45.07
CA ALA A 177 -9.82 13.37 45.72
C ALA A 177 -9.19 14.44 46.64
N THR A 178 -7.97 14.20 47.13
CA THR A 178 -7.29 15.10 48.09
C THR A 178 -6.15 15.86 47.43
N SER A 179 -5.32 15.18 46.64
CA SER A 179 -4.15 15.83 46.04
C SER A 179 -4.49 16.62 44.78
N GLY A 180 -5.54 16.28 44.04
CA GLY A 180 -5.84 16.89 42.73
C GLY A 180 -4.98 16.34 41.58
N LEU A 181 -4.29 15.21 41.78
CA LEU A 181 -3.55 14.52 40.73
C LEU A 181 -4.51 13.74 39.82
N PHE A 182 -4.69 14.22 38.59
CA PHE A 182 -5.50 13.58 37.55
C PHE A 182 -4.66 12.59 36.74
N THR A 183 -5.25 11.46 36.33
CA THR A 183 -4.68 10.47 35.41
C THR A 183 -5.64 10.30 34.24
N ALA A 184 -5.16 10.55 33.01
CA ALA A 184 -5.95 10.42 31.80
C ALA A 184 -6.35 8.98 31.53
N GLY A 185 -7.58 8.77 31.03
CA GLY A 185 -8.09 7.47 30.61
C GLY A 185 -7.47 6.98 29.30
N THR A 186 -7.99 5.85 28.80
CA THR A 186 -7.51 5.22 27.55
C THR A 186 -8.28 5.66 26.31
N THR A 187 -9.40 6.38 26.46
CA THR A 187 -10.23 6.86 25.35
C THR A 187 -9.88 8.31 25.01
N PRO A 188 -9.40 8.61 23.79
CA PRO A 188 -9.15 9.97 23.35
C PRO A 188 -10.44 10.79 23.25
N GLY A 189 -10.34 12.10 23.51
CA GLY A 189 -11.47 13.02 23.42
C GLY A 189 -11.30 14.28 24.27
N THR A 190 -12.15 15.27 24.03
CA THR A 190 -12.22 16.48 24.84
C THR A 190 -13.31 16.35 25.89
N PHE A 191 -12.91 16.34 27.16
CA PHE A 191 -13.80 16.21 28.31
C PHE A 191 -13.93 17.58 28.97
N ALA A 192 -14.90 18.36 28.46
CA ALA A 192 -15.17 19.72 28.92
C ALA A 192 -15.55 19.74 30.41
N ASN A 193 -14.92 20.63 31.18
CA ASN A 193 -15.18 20.81 32.62
C ASN A 193 -15.09 19.53 33.46
N THR A 194 -14.30 18.54 33.02
CA THR A 194 -14.29 17.22 33.65
C THR A 194 -13.68 17.20 35.05
N VAL A 195 -12.64 18.01 35.30
CA VAL A 195 -12.03 18.13 36.62
C VAL A 195 -12.80 19.17 37.42
N LYS A 196 -13.33 18.79 38.59
CA LYS A 196 -14.09 19.68 39.47
C LYS A 196 -13.45 19.74 40.86
N ALA A 197 -13.08 20.94 41.30
CA ALA A 197 -12.67 21.23 42.67
C ALA A 197 -13.83 21.89 43.42
N THR A 198 -14.22 21.35 44.56
CA THR A 198 -15.37 21.84 45.36
C THR A 198 -14.94 22.18 46.78
N SER A 199 -15.42 23.32 47.31
CA SER A 199 -15.29 23.70 48.72
C SER A 199 -16.63 24.24 49.19
N GLY A 200 -17.33 23.47 50.04
CA GLY A 200 -18.73 23.75 50.38
C GLY A 200 -19.64 23.64 49.15
N THR A 201 -20.40 24.69 48.87
CA THR A 201 -21.30 24.77 47.70
C THR A 201 -20.64 25.37 46.45
N ILE A 202 -19.43 25.95 46.58
CA ILE A 202 -18.73 26.61 45.47
C ILE A 202 -17.81 25.59 44.79
N SER A 203 -17.78 25.63 43.46
CA SER A 203 -16.89 24.79 42.67
C SER A 203 -16.27 25.54 41.49
N GLY A 204 -15.07 25.12 41.11
CA GLY A 204 -14.41 25.49 39.87
C GLY A 204 -14.14 24.25 39.02
N THR A 205 -14.06 24.41 37.70
CA THR A 205 -13.84 23.31 36.76
C THR A 205 -12.66 23.56 35.82
N ALA A 206 -12.08 22.48 35.30
CA ALA A 206 -11.10 22.51 34.22
C ALA A 206 -11.41 21.45 33.15
N THR A 207 -11.08 21.77 31.90
CA THR A 207 -11.23 20.90 30.73
C THR A 207 -9.96 20.11 30.47
N VAL A 208 -10.11 18.81 30.20
CA VAL A 208 -9.01 17.92 29.81
C VAL A 208 -9.27 17.34 28.42
N THR A 209 -8.29 17.44 27.55
CA THR A 209 -8.27 16.76 26.25
C THR A 209 -7.31 15.58 26.31
N VAL A 210 -7.82 14.36 26.12
CA VAL A 210 -7.02 13.15 26.03
C VAL A 210 -6.66 12.90 24.57
N THR A 211 -5.37 12.81 24.25
CA THR A 211 -4.88 12.47 22.91
C THR A 211 -4.44 11.00 22.85
N VAL A 212 -4.50 10.41 21.66
CA VAL A 212 -3.97 9.07 21.40
C VAL A 212 -2.52 8.92 21.85
N GLY A 213 -2.13 7.70 22.23
CA GLY A 213 -0.76 7.37 22.57
C GLY A 213 0.17 7.29 21.35
N PRO A 214 1.46 7.01 21.57
CA PRO A 214 2.38 6.74 20.48
C PRO A 214 1.93 5.52 19.66
N LEU A 215 2.19 5.55 18.35
CA LEU A 215 1.89 4.45 17.44
C LEU A 215 2.60 3.16 17.88
N ALA A 216 1.85 2.07 18.03
CA ALA A 216 2.36 0.78 18.48
C ALA A 216 2.30 -0.31 17.39
N THR A 217 1.23 -0.33 16.58
CA THR A 217 1.03 -1.33 15.53
C THR A 217 0.48 -0.71 14.26
N ILE A 218 0.75 -1.33 13.11
CA ILE A 218 0.10 -1.03 11.83
C ILE A 218 -0.49 -2.32 11.28
N THR A 219 -1.76 -2.27 10.87
CA THR A 219 -2.43 -3.38 10.18
C THR A 219 -2.66 -3.00 8.72
N VAL A 220 -2.26 -3.87 7.79
CA VAL A 220 -2.47 -3.68 6.34
C VAL A 220 -3.68 -4.52 5.89
N THR A 221 -4.58 -3.93 5.12
CA THR A 221 -5.79 -4.58 4.59
C THR A 221 -5.98 -4.21 3.12
N PRO A 222 -6.39 -5.16 2.25
CA PRO A 222 -6.67 -6.57 2.51
C PRO A 222 -5.41 -7.44 2.79
N ASN A 223 -5.55 -8.56 3.50
CA ASN A 223 -4.50 -9.57 3.71
C ASN A 223 -5.13 -10.95 4.03
N PRO A 224 -4.87 -12.03 3.28
CA PRO A 224 -4.10 -12.10 2.03
C PRO A 224 -4.90 -11.64 0.80
N VAL A 225 -4.23 -11.45 -0.34
CA VAL A 225 -4.86 -11.17 -1.65
C VAL A 225 -4.35 -12.11 -2.73
N THR A 226 -5.21 -12.49 -3.68
CA THR A 226 -4.83 -13.20 -4.91
C THR A 226 -5.11 -12.34 -6.13
N LEU A 227 -4.13 -12.16 -7.01
CA LEU A 227 -4.20 -11.30 -8.20
C LEU A 227 -3.71 -12.03 -9.44
N GLY A 228 -4.39 -11.81 -10.57
CA GLY A 228 -3.86 -12.19 -11.87
C GLY A 228 -2.69 -11.29 -12.27
N SER A 229 -1.72 -11.82 -13.02
CA SER A 229 -0.61 -11.04 -13.58
C SER A 229 -1.09 -9.74 -14.24
N GLY A 230 -0.47 -8.60 -13.88
CA GLY A 230 -0.79 -7.27 -14.41
C GLY A 230 -2.01 -6.58 -13.78
N THR A 231 -2.77 -7.26 -12.91
CA THR A 231 -3.90 -6.64 -12.20
C THR A 231 -3.44 -5.81 -10.99
N GLN A 232 -4.26 -4.84 -10.59
CA GLN A 232 -3.94 -3.91 -9.50
C GLN A 232 -4.82 -4.14 -8.27
N GLN A 233 -4.27 -3.87 -7.08
CA GLN A 233 -4.97 -3.86 -5.80
C GLN A 233 -4.50 -2.67 -4.96
N THR A 234 -5.45 -1.91 -4.40
CA THR A 234 -5.12 -0.86 -3.42
C THR A 234 -5.11 -1.44 -2.01
N PHE A 235 -4.04 -1.17 -1.26
CA PHE A 235 -3.94 -1.51 0.16
C PHE A 235 -4.15 -0.28 1.04
N THR A 236 -4.68 -0.51 2.23
CA THR A 236 -4.90 0.50 3.27
C THR A 236 -4.17 0.09 4.55
N ALA A 237 -3.70 1.06 5.31
CA ALA A 237 -2.99 0.82 6.57
C ALA A 237 -3.67 1.59 7.71
N VAL A 238 -3.93 0.90 8.82
CA VAL A 238 -4.50 1.50 10.03
C VAL A 238 -3.47 1.37 11.15
N GLY A 239 -3.02 2.51 11.67
CA GLY A 239 -2.15 2.57 12.85
C GLY A 239 -2.97 2.50 14.13
N ARG A 240 -2.44 1.82 15.16
CA ARG A 240 -3.04 1.79 16.50
C ARG A 240 -2.00 2.01 17.60
N ASP A 241 -2.38 2.70 18.67
CA ASP A 241 -1.58 2.80 19.90
C ASP A 241 -1.67 1.51 20.73
N ALA A 242 -0.94 1.45 21.85
CA ALA A 242 -0.91 0.27 22.72
C ALA A 242 -2.27 -0.03 23.40
N ALA A 243 -3.19 0.94 23.44
CA ALA A 243 -4.55 0.75 23.94
C ALA A 243 -5.55 0.38 22.83
N GLY A 244 -5.09 0.27 21.58
CA GLY A 244 -5.91 -0.12 20.42
C GLY A 244 -6.63 1.05 19.72
N ASN A 245 -6.42 2.29 20.16
CA ASN A 245 -7.02 3.47 19.51
C ASN A 245 -6.38 3.74 18.15
N ILE A 246 -7.16 4.22 17.19
CA ILE A 246 -6.64 4.55 15.86
C ILE A 246 -5.73 5.78 15.96
N VAL A 247 -4.49 5.61 15.48
CA VAL A 247 -3.50 6.68 15.34
C VAL A 247 -3.42 7.03 13.86
N PRO A 248 -3.64 8.29 13.46
CA PRO A 248 -3.45 8.72 12.08
C PRO A 248 -2.02 8.45 11.62
N VAL A 249 -1.88 7.79 10.47
CA VAL A 249 -0.58 7.48 9.86
C VAL A 249 -0.58 7.90 8.40
N THR A 250 0.55 8.42 7.94
CA THR A 250 0.85 8.59 6.52
C THR A 250 1.87 7.51 6.14
N PRO A 251 1.43 6.28 5.83
CA PRO A 251 2.34 5.17 5.59
C PRO A 251 3.13 5.38 4.30
N VAL A 252 4.39 4.98 4.31
CA VAL A 252 5.18 4.78 3.08
C VAL A 252 5.06 3.30 2.69
N TRP A 253 4.58 3.06 1.48
CA TRP A 253 4.36 1.72 0.94
C TRP A 253 5.61 1.20 0.22
N SER A 254 5.91 -0.09 0.40
CA SER A 254 7.03 -0.75 -0.28
C SER A 254 6.72 -2.22 -0.55
N VAL A 255 7.31 -2.77 -1.62
CA VAL A 255 7.36 -4.21 -1.85
C VAL A 255 8.67 -4.75 -1.29
N VAL A 256 8.61 -5.73 -0.39
CA VAL A 256 9.79 -6.29 0.29
C VAL A 256 10.15 -7.71 -0.14
N ASN A 257 9.17 -8.49 -0.62
CA ASN A 257 9.37 -9.90 -0.99
C ASN A 257 8.98 -10.18 -2.45
N GLY A 258 8.94 -9.17 -3.32
CA GLY A 258 8.64 -9.32 -4.74
C GLY A 258 7.15 -9.48 -5.09
N GLY A 259 6.85 -10.16 -6.18
CA GLY A 259 5.47 -10.39 -6.65
C GLY A 259 4.81 -9.22 -7.38
N GLY A 260 5.46 -8.06 -7.46
CA GLY A 260 4.91 -6.89 -8.15
C GLY A 260 5.61 -5.59 -7.80
N THR A 261 4.94 -4.48 -8.09
CA THR A 261 5.36 -3.13 -7.71
C THR A 261 4.25 -2.44 -6.90
N ILE A 262 4.59 -1.45 -6.07
CA ILE A 262 3.60 -0.68 -5.32
C ILE A 262 3.91 0.81 -5.42
N ASN A 263 2.88 1.64 -5.55
CA ASN A 263 3.03 3.08 -5.43
C ASN A 263 3.26 3.46 -3.95
N ALA A 264 4.40 4.10 -3.68
CA ALA A 264 4.84 4.42 -2.32
C ALA A 264 3.90 5.36 -1.54
N ALA A 265 3.08 6.16 -2.22
CA ALA A 265 2.17 7.12 -1.61
C ALA A 265 0.73 6.59 -1.55
N SER A 266 0.24 5.95 -2.61
CA SER A 266 -1.18 5.54 -2.70
C SER A 266 -1.46 4.11 -2.24
N GLY A 267 -0.44 3.26 -2.08
CA GLY A 267 -0.63 1.85 -1.71
C GLY A 267 -1.23 0.98 -2.83
N VAL A 268 -1.26 1.48 -4.07
CA VAL A 268 -1.70 0.71 -5.24
C VAL A 268 -0.60 -0.25 -5.68
N PHE A 269 -0.82 -1.54 -5.47
CA PHE A 269 0.04 -2.64 -5.88
C PHE A 269 -0.35 -3.14 -7.27
N THR A 270 0.62 -3.42 -8.13
CA THR A 270 0.43 -4.06 -9.44
C THR A 270 1.14 -5.41 -9.45
N ALA A 271 0.39 -6.49 -9.68
CA ALA A 271 0.93 -7.85 -9.71
C ALA A 271 1.90 -8.07 -10.88
N GLY A 272 3.04 -8.70 -10.60
CA GLY A 272 4.05 -9.04 -11.59
C GLY A 272 3.66 -10.23 -12.47
N SER A 273 4.56 -10.64 -13.36
CA SER A 273 4.35 -11.76 -14.28
C SER A 273 4.72 -13.13 -13.71
N THR A 274 5.44 -13.18 -12.58
CA THR A 274 5.84 -14.42 -11.92
C THR A 274 4.73 -14.92 -11.01
N ALA A 275 4.17 -16.09 -11.30
CA ALA A 275 3.24 -16.75 -10.39
C ALA A 275 3.94 -17.17 -9.09
N GLY A 276 3.23 -17.07 -7.97
CA GLY A 276 3.76 -17.45 -6.67
C GLY A 276 3.02 -16.80 -5.51
N THR A 277 3.22 -17.33 -4.31
CA THR A 277 2.79 -16.68 -3.07
C THR A 277 3.96 -15.88 -2.51
N PHE A 278 3.75 -14.58 -2.31
CA PHE A 278 4.74 -13.64 -1.82
C PHE A 278 4.33 -13.18 -0.43
N ASP A 279 4.77 -13.94 0.58
CA ASP A 279 4.42 -13.72 1.97
C ASP A 279 4.88 -12.36 2.46
N ASN A 280 4.01 -11.63 3.16
CA ASN A 280 4.31 -10.32 3.74
C ASN A 280 4.92 -9.30 2.75
N THR A 281 4.64 -9.44 1.44
CA THR A 281 5.33 -8.68 0.41
C THR A 281 4.98 -7.20 0.39
N VAL A 282 3.73 -6.85 0.66
CA VAL A 282 3.30 -5.45 0.75
C VAL A 282 3.55 -4.96 2.17
N ARG A 283 4.39 -3.94 2.33
CA ARG A 283 4.71 -3.35 3.64
C ARG A 283 4.31 -1.89 3.70
N ALA A 284 3.54 -1.51 4.73
CA ALA A 284 3.24 -0.12 5.08
C ALA A 284 4.07 0.28 6.31
N THR A 285 4.87 1.35 6.20
CA THR A 285 5.80 1.77 7.26
C THR A 285 5.48 3.21 7.71
N SER A 286 5.47 3.45 9.03
CA SER A 286 5.42 4.79 9.61
C SER A 286 6.43 4.88 10.75
N GLY A 287 7.52 5.62 10.54
CA GLY A 287 8.68 5.59 11.44
C GLY A 287 9.32 4.19 11.47
N SER A 288 9.49 3.63 12.66
CA SER A 288 10.02 2.27 12.87
C SER A 288 8.93 1.18 12.88
N ILE A 289 7.65 1.54 12.93
CA ILE A 289 6.54 0.60 12.98
C ILE A 289 6.07 0.26 11.57
N PHE A 290 5.80 -1.02 11.32
CA PHE A 290 5.29 -1.48 10.04
C PHE A 290 4.21 -2.55 10.20
N GLY A 291 3.38 -2.68 9.16
CA GLY A 291 2.47 -3.80 8.95
C GLY A 291 2.69 -4.39 7.55
N SER A 292 2.32 -5.64 7.35
CA SER A 292 2.50 -6.35 6.09
C SER A 292 1.25 -7.10 5.61
N ALA A 293 1.19 -7.36 4.31
CA ALA A 293 0.19 -8.22 3.68
C ALA A 293 0.83 -9.17 2.65
N THR A 294 0.28 -10.38 2.56
CA THR A 294 0.68 -11.42 1.59
C THR A 294 -0.10 -11.25 0.29
N VAL A 295 0.60 -11.39 -0.84
CA VAL A 295 0.00 -11.40 -2.18
C VAL A 295 0.34 -12.70 -2.90
N THR A 296 -0.67 -13.35 -3.47
CA THR A 296 -0.51 -14.48 -4.39
C THR A 296 -0.74 -13.99 -5.80
N VAL A 297 0.25 -14.19 -6.68
CA VAL A 297 0.12 -13.90 -8.11
C VAL A 297 -0.21 -15.18 -8.85
N THR A 298 -1.28 -15.16 -9.63
CA THR A 298 -1.63 -16.22 -10.57
C THR A 298 -1.30 -15.77 -11.99
N VAL A 299 -0.66 -16.63 -12.77
CA VAL A 299 -0.62 -16.46 -14.22
C VAL A 299 -1.91 -17.03 -14.78
N ILE A 300 -2.67 -16.21 -15.49
CA ILE A 300 -3.78 -16.71 -16.29
C ILE A 300 -3.13 -17.42 -17.47
N ALA A 301 -3.12 -18.75 -17.46
CA ALA A 301 -2.88 -19.51 -18.68
C ALA A 301 -3.93 -19.06 -19.71
N PRO A 302 -3.56 -18.78 -20.97
CA PRO A 302 -4.54 -18.42 -21.97
C PRO A 302 -5.61 -19.52 -21.99
N PRO A 303 -6.90 -19.17 -21.92
CA PRO A 303 -7.96 -20.17 -21.98
C PRO A 303 -7.74 -21.02 -23.24
N PRO A 304 -7.89 -22.35 -23.17
CA PRO A 304 -7.83 -23.20 -24.36
C PRO A 304 -8.73 -22.59 -25.43
N PRO A 305 -8.30 -22.51 -26.70
CA PRO A 305 -9.17 -22.01 -27.76
C PRO A 305 -10.49 -22.79 -27.72
N ALA A 306 -11.60 -22.07 -27.78
CA ALA A 306 -12.92 -22.68 -27.77
C ALA A 306 -13.00 -23.74 -28.88
N PRO A 307 -13.62 -24.91 -28.63
CA PRO A 307 -13.75 -25.94 -29.64
C PRO A 307 -14.37 -25.33 -30.91
N PRO A 308 -13.84 -25.63 -32.11
CA PRO A 308 -14.40 -25.10 -33.33
C PRO A 308 -15.88 -25.50 -33.42
N ALA A 309 -16.75 -24.51 -33.63
CA ALA A 309 -18.19 -24.72 -33.69
C ALA A 309 -18.56 -25.44 -35.00
N LEU A 310 -19.37 -26.49 -34.90
CA LEU A 310 -19.93 -27.19 -36.05
C LEU A 310 -20.81 -26.24 -36.86
N ALA A 311 -20.48 -26.02 -38.13
CA ALA A 311 -21.20 -25.13 -39.03
C ALA A 311 -21.99 -25.89 -40.11
N THR A 312 -21.44 -26.96 -40.67
CA THR A 312 -22.09 -27.74 -41.73
C THR A 312 -21.95 -29.24 -41.50
N ILE A 313 -22.92 -30.01 -42.01
CA ILE A 313 -22.85 -31.48 -42.09
C ILE A 313 -23.09 -31.87 -43.55
N THR A 314 -22.18 -32.65 -44.12
CA THR A 314 -22.34 -33.22 -45.45
C THR A 314 -22.67 -34.70 -45.33
N VAL A 315 -23.79 -35.13 -45.91
CA VAL A 315 -24.21 -36.54 -45.96
C VAL A 315 -23.79 -37.16 -47.29
N THR A 316 -23.30 -38.39 -47.24
CA THR A 316 -22.76 -39.11 -48.38
C THR A 316 -23.14 -40.59 -48.30
N PRO A 317 -23.48 -41.26 -49.43
CA PRO A 317 -23.56 -40.72 -50.80
C PRO A 317 -24.75 -39.75 -51.02
N ASN A 318 -24.66 -38.83 -51.97
CA ASN A 318 -25.78 -37.96 -52.38
C ASN A 318 -25.62 -37.51 -53.85
N PRO A 319 -26.52 -37.94 -54.78
CA PRO A 319 -27.59 -38.91 -54.58
C PRO A 319 -27.04 -40.34 -54.40
N ALA A 320 -27.84 -41.22 -53.79
CA ALA A 320 -27.54 -42.65 -53.66
C ALA A 320 -28.55 -43.48 -54.46
N THR A 321 -28.09 -44.44 -55.27
CA THR A 321 -28.99 -45.34 -56.03
C THR A 321 -29.04 -46.71 -55.37
N VAL A 322 -30.24 -47.16 -55.01
CA VAL A 322 -30.47 -48.39 -54.24
C VAL A 322 -31.54 -49.23 -54.92
N GLN A 323 -31.40 -50.56 -54.95
CA GLN A 323 -32.48 -51.43 -55.43
C GLN A 323 -33.65 -51.44 -54.46
N VAL A 324 -34.84 -51.76 -54.95
CA VAL A 324 -35.98 -52.15 -54.10
C VAL A 324 -35.54 -53.21 -53.08
N ASN A 325 -35.82 -52.98 -51.79
CA ASN A 325 -35.40 -53.78 -50.64
C ASN A 325 -33.87 -53.90 -50.42
N GLY A 326 -33.06 -53.18 -51.20
CA GLY A 326 -31.61 -53.10 -51.03
C GLY A 326 -31.22 -52.17 -49.88
N THR A 327 -30.00 -52.33 -49.39
CA THR A 327 -29.44 -51.50 -48.31
C THR A 327 -28.32 -50.59 -48.81
N GLN A 328 -28.21 -49.39 -48.24
CA GLN A 328 -27.13 -48.44 -48.50
C GLN A 328 -26.61 -47.85 -47.19
N GLN A 329 -25.29 -47.84 -47.00
CA GLN A 329 -24.67 -47.20 -45.86
C GLN A 329 -24.44 -45.71 -46.14
N PHE A 330 -24.89 -44.82 -45.24
CA PHE A 330 -24.57 -43.40 -45.29
C PHE A 330 -23.55 -43.02 -44.22
N THR A 331 -22.74 -42.00 -44.53
CA THR A 331 -21.76 -41.39 -43.62
C THR A 331 -21.95 -39.88 -43.60
N ALA A 332 -21.67 -39.23 -42.48
CA ALA A 332 -21.77 -37.79 -42.34
C ALA A 332 -20.45 -37.20 -41.83
N VAL A 333 -20.02 -36.10 -42.44
CA VAL A 333 -18.82 -35.35 -42.03
C VAL A 333 -19.24 -33.96 -41.59
N GLY A 334 -18.88 -33.60 -40.35
CA GLY A 334 -19.08 -32.26 -39.81
C GLY A 334 -17.92 -31.33 -40.16
N ARG A 335 -18.19 -30.06 -40.44
CA ARG A 335 -17.16 -29.03 -40.66
C ARG A 335 -17.45 -27.74 -39.90
N ASP A 336 -16.39 -27.05 -39.49
CA ASP A 336 -16.49 -25.71 -38.90
C ASP A 336 -16.73 -24.62 -39.96
N GLY A 337 -16.85 -23.36 -39.53
CA GLY A 337 -17.04 -22.21 -40.42
C GLY A 337 -15.85 -21.91 -41.34
N SER A 338 -14.69 -22.54 -41.12
CA SER A 338 -13.48 -22.44 -41.94
C SER A 338 -13.29 -23.65 -42.85
N GLY A 339 -14.19 -24.65 -42.80
CA GLY A 339 -14.15 -25.85 -43.62
C GLY A 339 -13.32 -27.01 -43.03
N ASN A 340 -12.78 -26.86 -41.81
CA ASN A 340 -12.04 -27.93 -41.13
C ASN A 340 -13.00 -29.02 -40.64
N ILE A 341 -12.55 -30.27 -40.68
CA ILE A 341 -13.34 -31.42 -40.24
C ILE A 341 -13.47 -31.42 -38.71
N ILE A 342 -14.71 -31.55 -38.23
CA ILE A 342 -15.04 -31.77 -36.83
C ILE A 342 -15.62 -33.19 -36.68
N ALA A 343 -15.16 -33.93 -35.69
CA ALA A 343 -15.73 -35.22 -35.33
C ALA A 343 -17.17 -35.03 -34.82
N ILE A 344 -18.12 -35.78 -35.39
CA ILE A 344 -19.54 -35.75 -35.03
C ILE A 344 -20.05 -37.16 -34.75
N THR A 345 -21.07 -37.27 -33.90
CA THR A 345 -21.86 -38.50 -33.71
C THR A 345 -23.27 -38.23 -34.24
N PRO A 346 -23.51 -38.37 -35.56
CA PRO A 346 -24.77 -38.00 -36.18
C PRO A 346 -25.90 -38.95 -35.78
N VAL A 347 -27.10 -38.40 -35.58
CA VAL A 347 -28.35 -39.16 -35.50
C VAL A 347 -29.01 -39.16 -36.87
N TRP A 348 -29.34 -40.35 -37.37
CA TRP A 348 -29.90 -40.56 -38.70
C TRP A 348 -31.42 -40.65 -38.68
N SER A 349 -32.09 -40.10 -39.69
CA SER A 349 -33.55 -40.12 -39.83
C SER A 349 -33.99 -40.10 -41.30
N ILE A 350 -35.23 -40.55 -41.56
CA ILE A 350 -35.91 -40.43 -42.84
C ILE A 350 -36.85 -39.24 -42.80
N VAL A 351 -36.80 -38.39 -43.83
CA VAL A 351 -37.61 -37.17 -43.94
C VAL A 351 -38.67 -37.30 -45.04
N ASN A 352 -38.33 -37.87 -46.20
CA ASN A 352 -39.17 -37.87 -47.40
C ASN A 352 -39.46 -39.29 -47.95
N GLY A 353 -39.51 -40.30 -47.07
CA GLY A 353 -39.88 -41.66 -47.43
C GLY A 353 -38.83 -42.44 -48.24
N GLY A 354 -39.27 -43.39 -49.05
CA GLY A 354 -38.39 -44.22 -49.89
C GLY A 354 -37.68 -45.37 -49.17
N GLY A 355 -37.80 -45.48 -47.85
CA GLY A 355 -37.20 -46.56 -47.07
C GLY A 355 -37.19 -46.28 -45.57
N THR A 356 -36.37 -47.05 -44.85
CA THR A 356 -36.07 -46.87 -43.42
C THR A 356 -34.56 -46.67 -43.21
N ILE A 357 -34.14 -46.07 -42.09
CA ILE A 357 -32.72 -45.92 -41.75
C ILE A 357 -32.47 -46.26 -40.28
N ASN A 358 -31.37 -46.94 -40.00
CA ASN A 358 -30.90 -47.13 -38.63
C ASN A 358 -30.37 -45.81 -38.08
N SER A 359 -30.95 -45.35 -36.96
CA SER A 359 -30.68 -44.04 -36.38
C SER A 359 -29.26 -43.85 -35.83
N ALA A 360 -28.56 -44.94 -35.50
CA ALA A 360 -27.20 -44.91 -34.95
C ALA A 360 -26.13 -45.17 -36.02
N THR A 361 -26.41 -46.08 -36.95
CA THR A 361 -25.40 -46.51 -37.92
C THR A 361 -25.49 -45.79 -39.25
N GLY A 362 -26.64 -45.24 -39.64
CA GLY A 362 -26.85 -44.66 -40.97
C GLY A 362 -27.08 -45.69 -42.08
N ALA A 363 -27.37 -46.95 -41.72
CA ALA A 363 -27.73 -48.00 -42.67
C ALA A 363 -29.18 -47.82 -43.15
N PHE A 364 -29.35 -47.40 -44.40
CA PHE A 364 -30.63 -47.22 -45.08
C PHE A 364 -31.09 -48.52 -45.75
N THR A 365 -32.39 -48.82 -45.72
CA THR A 365 -33.04 -49.91 -46.47
C THR A 365 -34.14 -49.34 -47.34
N ALA A 366 -34.04 -49.52 -48.66
CA ALA A 366 -35.03 -49.02 -49.62
C ALA A 366 -36.36 -49.75 -49.51
N GLY A 367 -37.46 -49.01 -49.68
CA GLY A 367 -38.81 -49.56 -49.72
C GLY A 367 -39.15 -50.29 -51.03
N PRO A 368 -40.38 -50.81 -51.16
CA PRO A 368 -40.85 -51.57 -52.33
C PRO A 368 -41.10 -50.69 -53.58
N THR A 369 -41.13 -49.37 -53.43
CA THR A 369 -41.53 -48.44 -54.49
C THR A 369 -40.31 -47.78 -55.12
N ALA A 370 -40.14 -47.97 -56.43
CA ALA A 370 -39.13 -47.27 -57.21
C ALA A 370 -39.48 -45.78 -57.35
N GLY A 371 -38.46 -44.92 -57.36
CA GLY A 371 -38.62 -43.47 -57.47
C GLY A 371 -37.45 -42.68 -56.90
N THR A 372 -37.46 -41.36 -57.11
CA THR A 372 -36.46 -40.44 -56.55
C THR A 372 -37.02 -39.76 -55.30
N PHE A 373 -36.36 -39.97 -54.17
CA PHE A 373 -36.69 -39.44 -52.85
C PHE A 373 -35.67 -38.38 -52.46
N THR A 374 -35.94 -37.15 -52.87
CA THR A 374 -35.03 -36.00 -52.69
C THR A 374 -34.85 -35.67 -51.21
N ASN A 375 -33.60 -35.48 -50.76
CA ASN A 375 -33.24 -35.13 -49.37
C ASN A 375 -33.86 -36.07 -48.31
N THR A 376 -34.10 -37.34 -48.64
CA THR A 376 -34.81 -38.25 -47.75
C THR A 376 -33.99 -38.70 -46.54
N VAL A 377 -32.68 -38.89 -46.68
CA VAL A 377 -31.80 -39.26 -45.56
C VAL A 377 -31.28 -38.01 -44.91
N ARG A 378 -31.44 -37.88 -43.59
CA ARG A 378 -30.94 -36.75 -42.81
C ARG A 378 -30.03 -37.21 -41.67
N ALA A 379 -28.86 -36.57 -41.57
CA ALA A 379 -27.94 -36.71 -40.44
C ALA A 379 -27.96 -35.41 -39.62
N THR A 380 -28.16 -35.52 -38.31
CA THR A 380 -28.24 -34.37 -37.39
C THR A 380 -27.22 -34.50 -36.27
N SER A 381 -26.48 -33.43 -35.98
CA SER A 381 -25.61 -33.32 -34.80
C SER A 381 -25.85 -31.98 -34.15
N GLY A 382 -26.48 -31.99 -32.97
CA GLY A 382 -26.99 -30.76 -32.35
C GLY A 382 -28.08 -30.12 -33.19
N SER A 383 -27.94 -28.82 -33.48
CA SER A 383 -28.88 -28.04 -34.31
C SER A 383 -28.57 -28.10 -35.82
N ILE A 384 -27.41 -28.61 -36.22
CA ILE A 384 -26.98 -28.67 -37.61
C ILE A 384 -27.37 -30.02 -38.22
N SER A 385 -27.85 -30.00 -39.46
CA SER A 385 -28.17 -31.21 -40.21
C SER A 385 -27.78 -31.13 -41.68
N GLY A 386 -27.39 -32.26 -42.24
CA GLY A 386 -27.21 -32.46 -43.68
C GLY A 386 -28.21 -33.46 -44.23
N THR A 387 -28.51 -33.40 -45.53
CA THR A 387 -29.45 -34.31 -46.19
C THR A 387 -28.86 -34.96 -47.44
N ALA A 388 -29.39 -36.12 -47.82
CA ALA A 388 -29.05 -36.83 -49.05
C ALA A 388 -30.29 -37.37 -49.77
N THR A 389 -30.23 -37.39 -51.10
CA THR A 389 -31.26 -37.93 -51.99
C THR A 389 -31.04 -39.42 -52.23
N VAL A 390 -32.11 -40.21 -52.25
CA VAL A 390 -32.09 -41.64 -52.61
C VAL A 390 -32.89 -41.87 -53.88
N ILE A 391 -32.38 -42.66 -54.82
CA ILE A 391 -33.06 -43.12 -56.02
C ILE A 391 -33.26 -44.62 -55.89
N VAL A 392 -34.51 -45.08 -55.79
CA VAL A 392 -34.86 -46.51 -55.71
C VAL A 392 -35.17 -47.04 -57.10
N THR A 393 -34.50 -48.11 -57.54
CA THR A 393 -34.67 -48.70 -58.88
C THR A 393 -35.01 -50.19 -58.83
N THR A 394 -35.60 -50.72 -59.91
CA THR A 394 -35.99 -52.15 -60.05
C THR A 394 -34.97 -52.99 -60.82
N THR A 395 -34.01 -52.35 -61.49
CA THR A 395 -32.95 -53.01 -62.28
C THR A 395 -31.59 -52.83 -61.60
N PRO A 396 -30.77 -53.89 -61.45
CA PRO A 396 -29.49 -53.83 -60.74
C PRO A 396 -28.61 -52.67 -61.22
N PRO A 397 -28.06 -51.85 -60.31
CA PRO A 397 -27.10 -50.82 -60.70
C PRO A 397 -25.85 -51.47 -61.31
N PRO A 398 -25.13 -50.77 -62.21
CA PRO A 398 -23.81 -51.20 -62.64
C PRO A 398 -22.90 -51.46 -61.43
N ALA A 399 -22.05 -52.50 -61.51
CA ALA A 399 -21.09 -52.78 -60.45
C ALA A 399 -20.17 -51.56 -60.23
N GLN A 400 -20.06 -51.11 -58.98
CA GLN A 400 -19.18 -50.00 -58.61
C GLN A 400 -17.75 -50.53 -58.43
N VAL A 401 -16.80 -49.98 -59.19
CA VAL A 401 -15.38 -50.31 -59.08
C VAL A 401 -14.65 -49.13 -58.47
N LEU A 402 -14.07 -49.30 -57.27
CA LEU A 402 -13.26 -48.29 -56.62
C LEU A 402 -12.14 -47.84 -57.56
N THR A 403 -12.12 -46.55 -57.88
CA THR A 403 -11.21 -45.95 -58.87
C THR A 403 -10.29 -44.91 -58.25
N THR A 404 -10.78 -44.11 -57.29
CA THR A 404 -9.96 -43.09 -56.61
C THR A 404 -10.18 -43.08 -55.10
N ILE A 405 -9.15 -42.69 -54.34
CA ILE A 405 -9.27 -42.36 -52.92
C ILE A 405 -8.71 -40.95 -52.72
N THR A 406 -9.47 -40.07 -52.08
CA THR A 406 -9.02 -38.74 -51.65
C THR A 406 -8.87 -38.70 -50.14
N VAL A 407 -7.77 -38.12 -49.65
CA VAL A 407 -7.48 -37.98 -48.21
C VAL A 407 -7.54 -36.52 -47.80
N GLU A 408 -8.29 -36.22 -46.76
CA GLU A 408 -8.39 -34.87 -46.16
C GLU A 408 -8.13 -34.92 -44.64
N PRO A 409 -7.61 -33.83 -44.04
CA PRO A 409 -7.19 -32.58 -44.69
C PRO A 409 -5.88 -32.71 -45.50
N ASN A 410 -5.73 -31.96 -46.59
CA ASN A 410 -4.49 -31.95 -47.39
C ASN A 410 -4.21 -30.52 -47.96
N PRO A 411 -3.20 -29.79 -47.48
CA PRO A 411 -2.26 -30.13 -46.40
C PRO A 411 -2.89 -30.00 -45.01
N ALA A 412 -2.31 -30.68 -44.01
CA ALA A 412 -2.66 -30.53 -42.59
C ALA A 412 -1.51 -29.90 -41.80
N THR A 413 -1.77 -28.87 -40.98
CA THR A 413 -0.74 -28.23 -40.13
C THR A 413 -0.90 -28.65 -38.68
N VAL A 414 0.15 -29.21 -38.08
CA VAL A 414 0.12 -29.81 -36.74
C VAL A 414 1.37 -29.40 -35.96
N GLN A 415 1.25 -29.02 -34.68
CA GLN A 415 2.44 -28.77 -33.85
C GLN A 415 3.14 -30.08 -33.46
N VAL A 416 4.44 -30.02 -33.15
CA VAL A 416 5.20 -31.18 -32.64
C VAL A 416 4.46 -31.87 -31.48
N GLY A 417 4.28 -33.20 -31.57
CA GLY A 417 3.60 -34.01 -30.57
C GLY A 417 2.06 -33.92 -30.54
N ALA A 418 1.43 -33.04 -31.32
CA ALA A 418 -0.04 -32.95 -31.41
C ALA A 418 -0.62 -33.97 -32.40
N THR A 419 -1.94 -34.18 -32.33
CA THR A 419 -2.66 -35.17 -33.17
C THR A 419 -3.58 -34.51 -34.20
N GLN A 420 -3.75 -35.16 -35.36
CA GLN A 420 -4.67 -34.76 -36.44
C GLN A 420 -5.44 -35.96 -36.97
N GLN A 421 -6.77 -35.85 -37.08
CA GLN A 421 -7.61 -36.86 -37.68
C GLN A 421 -7.66 -36.72 -39.21
N PHE A 422 -7.42 -37.80 -39.95
CA PHE A 422 -7.61 -37.86 -41.40
C PHE A 422 -8.83 -38.70 -41.78
N ILE A 423 -9.44 -38.37 -42.91
CA ILE A 423 -10.56 -39.10 -43.51
C ILE A 423 -10.22 -39.44 -44.97
N ALA A 424 -10.58 -40.65 -45.40
CA ALA A 424 -10.40 -41.11 -46.76
C ALA A 424 -11.76 -41.39 -47.41
N VAL A 425 -11.96 -40.89 -48.63
CA VAL A 425 -13.19 -41.05 -49.40
C VAL A 425 -12.86 -41.80 -50.68
N GLY A 426 -13.41 -42.99 -50.84
CA GLY A 426 -13.32 -43.78 -52.06
C GLY A 426 -14.37 -43.36 -53.08
N ARG A 427 -14.04 -43.30 -54.37
CA ARG A 427 -15.00 -43.07 -55.46
C ARG A 427 -14.88 -44.10 -56.57
N ASP A 428 -16.01 -44.47 -57.16
CA ASP A 428 -16.11 -45.40 -58.28
C ASP A 428 -15.74 -44.76 -59.64
N GLN A 429 -15.87 -45.53 -60.74
CA GLN A 429 -15.57 -45.05 -62.11
C GLN A 429 -16.45 -43.88 -62.57
N SER A 430 -17.60 -43.66 -61.93
CA SER A 430 -18.54 -42.59 -62.23
C SER A 430 -18.41 -41.42 -61.25
N GLY A 431 -17.44 -41.48 -60.32
CA GLY A 431 -17.20 -40.47 -59.30
C GLY A 431 -18.11 -40.56 -58.07
N ASN A 432 -18.97 -41.58 -57.98
CA ASN A 432 -19.84 -41.82 -56.83
C ASN A 432 -19.02 -42.34 -55.67
N ILE A 433 -19.37 -41.95 -54.44
CA ILE A 433 -18.64 -42.39 -53.25
C ILE A 433 -19.00 -43.84 -52.95
N ILE A 434 -17.97 -44.69 -52.85
CA ILE A 434 -18.07 -46.09 -52.46
C ILE A 434 -17.51 -46.28 -51.05
N THR A 435 -18.16 -47.11 -50.24
CA THR A 435 -17.67 -47.43 -48.90
C THR A 435 -16.36 -48.19 -49.00
N ILE A 436 -15.35 -47.71 -48.28
CA ILE A 436 -14.03 -48.32 -48.17
C ILE A 436 -13.70 -48.58 -46.70
N ALA A 437 -12.87 -49.59 -46.44
CA ALA A 437 -12.23 -49.81 -45.15
C ALA A 437 -10.72 -49.56 -45.32
N PRO A 438 -10.28 -48.29 -45.34
CA PRO A 438 -8.91 -47.96 -45.67
C PRO A 438 -7.95 -48.39 -44.55
N VAL A 439 -6.80 -48.92 -44.94
CA VAL A 439 -5.64 -49.07 -44.05
C VAL A 439 -4.77 -47.82 -44.15
N TRP A 440 -4.51 -47.21 -43.00
CA TRP A 440 -3.73 -45.98 -42.89
C TRP A 440 -2.24 -46.27 -42.64
N THR A 441 -1.38 -45.57 -43.35
CA THR A 441 0.08 -45.70 -43.22
C THR A 441 0.77 -44.34 -43.31
N VAL A 442 1.92 -44.20 -42.63
CA VAL A 442 2.85 -43.09 -42.84
C VAL A 442 3.94 -43.55 -43.82
N THR A 443 4.10 -42.85 -44.93
CA THR A 443 5.05 -43.22 -46.00
C THR A 443 6.29 -42.34 -46.04
N ASN A 444 6.19 -41.06 -45.64
CA ASN A 444 7.27 -40.08 -45.77
C ASN A 444 7.65 -39.42 -44.43
N GLY A 445 7.43 -40.09 -43.30
CA GLY A 445 7.81 -39.62 -41.98
C GLY A 445 6.88 -38.52 -41.40
N GLY A 446 7.43 -37.67 -40.55
CA GLY A 446 6.68 -36.57 -39.92
C GLY A 446 5.79 -36.97 -38.74
N GLY A 447 5.64 -38.26 -38.45
CA GLY A 447 4.84 -38.74 -37.32
C GLY A 447 4.49 -40.22 -37.41
N THR A 448 3.47 -40.61 -36.66
CA THR A 448 2.87 -41.95 -36.69
C THR A 448 1.37 -41.83 -36.98
N ILE A 449 0.73 -42.89 -37.49
CA ILE A 449 -0.72 -42.90 -37.72
C ILE A 449 -1.32 -44.20 -37.23
N ASN A 450 -2.50 -44.13 -36.59
CA ASN A 450 -3.26 -45.33 -36.27
C ASN A 450 -3.82 -45.96 -37.56
N SER A 451 -3.46 -47.22 -37.80
CA SER A 451 -3.76 -47.94 -39.05
C SER A 451 -5.25 -48.16 -39.33
N SER A 452 -6.09 -48.14 -38.29
CA SER A 452 -7.53 -48.39 -38.36
C SER A 452 -8.38 -47.12 -38.30
N THR A 453 -7.89 -46.07 -37.61
CA THR A 453 -8.68 -44.86 -37.38
C THR A 453 -8.23 -43.67 -38.22
N GLY A 454 -6.99 -43.63 -38.73
CA GLY A 454 -6.47 -42.46 -39.44
C GLY A 454 -6.07 -41.29 -38.53
N LEU A 455 -5.97 -41.53 -37.20
CA LEU A 455 -5.47 -40.53 -36.26
C LEU A 455 -3.94 -40.45 -36.33
N PHE A 456 -3.44 -39.34 -36.88
CA PHE A 456 -2.02 -39.04 -37.02
C PHE A 456 -1.49 -38.33 -35.77
N THR A 457 -0.27 -38.65 -35.33
CA THR A 457 0.46 -37.97 -34.25
C THR A 457 1.77 -37.41 -34.81
N ALA A 458 1.95 -36.09 -34.77
CA ALA A 458 3.13 -35.43 -35.30
C ALA A 458 4.39 -35.77 -34.52
N GLY A 459 5.48 -36.00 -35.23
CA GLY A 459 6.81 -36.25 -34.66
C GLY A 459 7.43 -35.00 -34.05
N LEU A 460 8.66 -35.14 -33.56
CA LEU A 460 9.40 -34.06 -32.89
C LEU A 460 10.20 -33.17 -33.84
N ILE A 461 10.25 -33.51 -35.14
CA ILE A 461 11.02 -32.78 -36.15
C ILE A 461 10.06 -31.89 -36.95
N PRO A 462 10.17 -30.56 -36.85
CA PRO A 462 9.41 -29.65 -37.71
C PRO A 462 9.79 -29.80 -39.18
N GLY A 463 8.83 -29.63 -40.08
CA GLY A 463 9.05 -29.74 -41.52
C GLY A 463 7.77 -30.02 -42.31
N THR A 464 7.88 -29.94 -43.64
CA THR A 464 6.79 -30.31 -44.56
C THR A 464 7.02 -31.72 -45.06
N PHE A 465 6.11 -32.63 -44.74
CA PHE A 465 6.13 -34.04 -45.10
C PHE A 465 5.08 -34.30 -46.18
N THR A 466 5.49 -34.09 -47.43
CA THR A 466 4.65 -34.21 -48.62
C THR A 466 4.13 -35.64 -48.79
N ASN A 467 2.81 -35.80 -49.02
CA ASN A 467 2.16 -37.09 -49.24
C ASN A 467 2.48 -38.14 -48.16
N THR A 468 2.68 -37.73 -46.90
CA THR A 468 3.12 -38.63 -45.84
C THR A 468 2.03 -39.52 -45.30
N VAL A 469 0.78 -39.04 -45.25
CA VAL A 469 -0.36 -39.86 -44.82
C VAL A 469 -0.94 -40.56 -46.04
N ARG A 470 -1.04 -41.89 -46.01
CA ARG A 470 -1.62 -42.70 -47.09
C ARG A 470 -2.76 -43.58 -46.59
N ALA A 471 -3.90 -43.51 -47.28
CA ALA A 471 -5.04 -44.40 -47.09
C ALA A 471 -5.15 -45.37 -48.27
N THR A 472 -5.18 -46.68 -48.01
CA THR A 472 -5.20 -47.72 -49.05
C THR A 472 -6.40 -48.64 -48.89
N SER A 473 -7.13 -48.94 -49.97
CA SER A 473 -8.20 -49.93 -50.00
C SER A 473 -8.06 -50.79 -51.26
N GLY A 474 -7.70 -52.06 -51.10
CA GLY A 474 -7.30 -52.92 -52.22
C GLY A 474 -6.05 -52.37 -52.91
N THR A 475 -6.13 -52.15 -54.24
CA THR A 475 -5.03 -51.61 -55.04
C THR A 475 -5.06 -50.07 -55.17
N VAL A 476 -6.12 -49.41 -54.70
CA VAL A 476 -6.30 -47.95 -54.82
C VAL A 476 -5.86 -47.27 -53.54
N PHE A 477 -5.17 -46.14 -53.65
CA PHE A 477 -4.73 -45.33 -52.52
C PHE A 477 -4.87 -43.83 -52.78
N GLY A 478 -4.94 -43.06 -51.69
CA GLY A 478 -4.87 -41.60 -51.68
C GLY A 478 -3.85 -41.12 -50.66
N THR A 479 -3.32 -39.91 -50.84
CA THR A 479 -2.30 -39.34 -49.95
C THR A 479 -2.61 -37.92 -49.50
N ALA A 480 -2.07 -37.52 -48.35
CA ALA A 480 -2.11 -36.16 -47.83
C ALA A 480 -0.77 -35.68 -47.26
N THR A 481 -0.51 -34.37 -47.37
CA THR A 481 0.68 -33.68 -46.87
C THR A 481 0.47 -33.21 -45.44
N VAL A 482 1.50 -33.36 -44.58
CA VAL A 482 1.51 -32.82 -43.20
C VAL A 482 2.61 -31.78 -43.06
N ILE A 483 2.31 -30.65 -42.45
CA ILE A 483 3.25 -29.60 -42.05
C ILE A 483 3.39 -29.66 -40.52
N VAL A 484 4.53 -30.12 -40.02
CA VAL A 484 4.83 -30.12 -38.58
C VAL A 484 5.49 -28.80 -38.21
N THR A 485 4.89 -28.05 -37.30
CA THR A 485 5.43 -26.77 -36.81
C THR A 485 6.08 -26.91 -35.44
N ALA A 486 7.14 -26.13 -35.19
CA ALA A 486 7.82 -26.12 -33.90
C ALA A 486 6.90 -25.59 -32.78
N ALA A 487 7.09 -26.09 -31.57
CA ALA A 487 6.50 -25.48 -30.38
C ALA A 487 7.12 -24.09 -30.16
N PRO A 488 6.36 -23.11 -29.61
CA PRO A 488 6.92 -21.82 -29.22
C PRO A 488 8.08 -22.02 -28.22
N ALA A 489 9.23 -21.39 -28.47
CA ALA A 489 10.39 -21.52 -27.59
C ALA A 489 10.12 -20.87 -26.21
N PRO A 490 10.61 -21.44 -25.09
CA PRO A 490 10.65 -20.76 -23.81
C PRO A 490 11.45 -19.44 -23.91
N PRO A 491 11.16 -18.42 -23.09
CA PRO A 491 11.94 -17.19 -23.09
C PRO A 491 13.40 -17.50 -22.71
N ALA A 492 14.33 -17.26 -23.64
CA ALA A 492 15.76 -17.45 -23.38
C ALA A 492 16.26 -16.35 -22.43
N ARG A 493 16.91 -16.75 -21.32
CA ARG A 493 17.62 -15.84 -20.42
C ARG A 493 19.09 -15.77 -20.84
N PHE A 494 19.59 -14.57 -21.07
CA PHE A 494 20.93 -14.34 -21.58
C PHE A 494 21.90 -14.00 -20.44
N GLY A 495 22.99 -14.75 -20.35
CA GLY A 495 24.11 -14.40 -19.46
C GLY A 495 24.89 -13.18 -19.97
N VAL A 496 24.95 -13.02 -21.30
CA VAL A 496 25.51 -11.81 -21.93
C VAL A 496 24.63 -11.38 -23.11
N ILE A 497 24.24 -10.10 -23.12
CA ILE A 497 23.54 -9.46 -24.24
C ILE A 497 24.25 -8.15 -24.61
N SER A 498 24.61 -7.98 -25.88
CA SER A 498 25.21 -6.73 -26.37
C SER A 498 24.39 -6.16 -27.53
N ARG A 499 24.66 -4.91 -27.90
CA ARG A 499 24.01 -4.33 -29.08
C ARG A 499 24.57 -4.93 -30.36
N VAL A 500 25.90 -4.95 -30.48
CA VAL A 500 26.63 -5.22 -31.73
C VAL A 500 27.39 -6.54 -31.62
N ALA A 501 28.52 -6.59 -30.90
CA ALA A 501 29.33 -7.81 -30.82
C ALA A 501 29.57 -8.31 -29.38
N VAL A 502 29.79 -9.62 -29.25
CA VAL A 502 30.38 -10.26 -28.07
C VAL A 502 31.63 -11.01 -28.48
N THR A 503 32.79 -10.65 -27.93
CA THR A 503 34.08 -11.27 -28.28
C THR A 503 34.73 -11.88 -27.05
N CYS A 504 35.14 -13.15 -27.14
CA CYS A 504 35.91 -13.82 -26.11
C CYS A 504 37.28 -14.24 -26.63
N THR A 505 38.34 -13.89 -25.89
CA THR A 505 39.73 -14.25 -26.19
C THR A 505 40.29 -15.02 -25.00
N LEU A 506 40.52 -16.33 -25.14
CA LEU A 506 40.95 -17.19 -24.02
C LEU A 506 40.00 -17.17 -22.80
N GLY A 507 38.74 -16.76 -22.99
CA GLY A 507 37.69 -16.73 -21.97
C GLY A 507 36.56 -17.71 -22.29
N SER A 508 35.70 -17.94 -21.31
CA SER A 508 34.52 -18.81 -21.45
C SER A 508 33.29 -18.13 -20.84
N ILE A 509 32.12 -18.40 -21.42
CA ILE A 509 30.83 -17.93 -20.91
C ILE A 509 29.91 -19.14 -20.80
N THR A 510 29.39 -19.39 -19.60
CA THR A 510 28.38 -20.43 -19.38
C THR A 510 26.98 -19.81 -19.49
N GLY A 511 26.19 -20.28 -20.46
CA GLY A 511 24.81 -19.83 -20.71
C GLY A 511 24.57 -19.30 -22.13
N SER A 512 23.41 -18.68 -22.37
CA SER A 512 23.09 -18.05 -23.66
C SER A 512 23.78 -16.69 -23.79
N VAL A 513 24.34 -16.44 -24.98
CA VAL A 513 24.99 -15.18 -25.34
C VAL A 513 24.36 -14.67 -26.63
N GLY A 514 24.04 -13.38 -26.69
CA GLY A 514 23.39 -12.82 -27.86
C GLY A 514 23.74 -11.39 -28.18
N THR A 515 23.30 -10.99 -29.36
CA THR A 515 23.42 -9.63 -29.86
C THR A 515 22.06 -9.16 -30.35
N ASN A 516 21.74 -7.89 -30.13
CA ASN A 516 20.56 -7.27 -30.72
C ASN A 516 20.67 -7.27 -32.25
N GLN A 517 21.85 -6.92 -32.77
CA GLN A 517 22.07 -6.92 -34.20
C GLN A 517 22.17 -8.34 -34.77
N SER A 518 21.59 -8.54 -35.95
CA SER A 518 21.79 -9.74 -36.76
C SER A 518 23.07 -9.66 -37.59
N PRO A 519 23.57 -10.78 -38.13
CA PRO A 519 24.75 -10.77 -39.02
C PRO A 519 24.57 -9.92 -40.29
N SER A 520 23.32 -9.61 -40.65
CA SER A 520 22.96 -8.85 -41.86
C SER A 520 22.74 -7.35 -41.62
N GLU A 521 22.70 -6.90 -40.36
CA GLU A 521 22.56 -5.49 -40.01
C GLU A 521 23.92 -4.77 -40.04
N VAL A 522 23.94 -3.42 -40.01
CA VAL A 522 25.18 -2.62 -40.03
C VAL A 522 25.27 -1.75 -38.78
N PRO A 523 26.32 -1.88 -37.94
CA PRO A 523 27.37 -2.92 -37.99
C PRO A 523 26.80 -4.35 -37.86
N PRO A 524 27.50 -5.38 -38.36
CA PRO A 524 27.03 -6.77 -38.29
C PRO A 524 27.15 -7.31 -36.87
N GLY A 525 26.06 -7.89 -36.38
CA GLY A 525 26.05 -8.57 -35.10
C GLY A 525 26.90 -9.84 -35.12
N SER A 526 27.65 -10.10 -34.05
CA SER A 526 28.50 -11.30 -33.98
C SER A 526 28.79 -11.77 -32.54
N VAL A 527 28.97 -13.08 -32.38
CA VAL A 527 29.51 -13.70 -31.16
C VAL A 527 30.73 -14.53 -31.56
N THR A 528 31.92 -14.18 -31.08
CA THR A 528 33.19 -14.75 -31.53
C THR A 528 34.00 -15.30 -30.37
N GLY A 529 34.50 -16.53 -30.48
CA GLY A 529 35.48 -17.12 -29.54
C GLY A 529 34.95 -17.51 -28.16
N CYS A 530 33.64 -17.37 -27.89
CA CYS A 530 33.04 -17.63 -26.58
C CYS A 530 32.75 -19.11 -26.37
N THR A 531 33.72 -19.84 -25.81
CA THR A 531 33.58 -21.26 -25.49
C THR A 531 32.57 -21.49 -24.34
N GLY A 532 31.76 -22.54 -24.44
CA GLY A 532 30.71 -22.88 -23.45
C GLY A 532 29.37 -22.13 -23.63
N ALA A 533 29.32 -21.14 -24.52
CA ALA A 533 28.14 -20.31 -24.74
C ALA A 533 27.22 -20.88 -25.82
N THR A 534 25.91 -20.67 -25.66
CA THR A 534 24.94 -20.84 -26.75
C THR A 534 24.73 -19.49 -27.45
N ALA A 535 25.37 -19.30 -28.61
CA ALA A 535 25.29 -18.06 -29.36
C ALA A 535 23.92 -17.87 -30.04
N GLN A 536 23.38 -16.66 -29.96
CA GLN A 536 22.07 -16.26 -30.48
C GLN A 536 22.19 -14.85 -31.09
N VAL A 537 22.59 -14.77 -32.35
CA VAL A 537 22.92 -13.50 -33.02
C VAL A 537 21.69 -12.95 -33.74
N GLY A 538 21.12 -11.84 -33.26
CA GLY A 538 19.98 -11.16 -33.87
C GLY A 538 18.67 -11.96 -33.91
N THR A 539 18.54 -13.01 -33.08
CA THR A 539 17.31 -13.80 -32.98
C THR A 539 16.20 -12.99 -32.31
N PRO A 540 14.91 -13.31 -32.52
CA PRO A 540 13.82 -12.60 -31.85
C PRO A 540 13.95 -12.56 -30.32
N ALA A 541 14.45 -13.65 -29.72
CA ALA A 541 14.71 -13.71 -28.28
C ALA A 541 15.83 -12.75 -27.84
N ALA A 542 16.93 -12.67 -28.61
CA ALA A 542 18.03 -11.75 -28.31
C ALA A 542 17.62 -10.28 -28.47
N LYS A 543 16.85 -9.97 -29.53
CA LYS A 543 16.29 -8.62 -29.76
C LYS A 543 15.35 -8.20 -28.63
N GLN A 544 14.48 -9.10 -28.18
CA GLN A 544 13.58 -8.83 -27.06
C GLN A 544 14.35 -8.61 -25.76
N GLN A 545 15.30 -9.48 -25.42
CA GLN A 545 16.11 -9.33 -24.21
C GLN A 545 16.90 -8.01 -24.20
N TYR A 546 17.42 -7.59 -25.35
CA TYR A 546 18.09 -6.30 -25.47
C TYR A 546 17.13 -5.13 -25.24
N ALA A 547 15.90 -5.19 -25.78
CA ALA A 547 14.89 -4.17 -25.54
C ALA A 547 14.49 -4.09 -24.06
N ASP A 548 14.36 -5.24 -23.39
CA ASP A 548 14.08 -5.32 -21.94
C ASP A 548 15.23 -4.72 -21.13
N PHE A 549 16.48 -5.02 -21.49
CA PHE A 549 17.67 -4.39 -20.92
C PHE A 549 17.65 -2.87 -21.06
N VAL A 550 17.38 -2.33 -22.26
CA VAL A 550 17.37 -0.88 -22.48
C VAL A 550 16.28 -0.22 -21.64
N THR A 551 15.11 -0.84 -21.55
CA THR A 551 14.00 -0.39 -20.72
C THR A 551 14.40 -0.35 -19.25
N GLU A 552 14.99 -1.44 -18.73
CA GLU A 552 15.47 -1.50 -17.36
C GLU A 552 16.56 -0.46 -17.09
N PHE A 553 17.58 -0.36 -17.94
CA PHE A 553 18.68 0.60 -17.81
C PHE A 553 18.17 2.05 -17.71
N ASN A 554 17.18 2.40 -18.53
CA ASN A 554 16.57 3.73 -18.52
C ASN A 554 15.72 3.93 -17.26
N SER A 555 14.96 2.91 -16.81
CA SER A 555 14.16 2.99 -15.59
C SER A 555 15.00 3.15 -14.32
N LEU A 556 16.17 2.51 -14.26
CA LEU A 556 17.07 2.61 -13.12
C LEU A 556 17.75 3.99 -13.03
N ALA A 557 17.77 4.77 -14.12
CA ALA A 557 18.35 6.11 -14.14
C ALA A 557 17.61 7.10 -13.22
N SER A 558 16.31 6.89 -13.02
CA SER A 558 15.46 7.73 -12.16
C SER A 558 15.32 7.19 -10.74
N THR A 559 16.04 6.11 -10.37
CA THR A 559 15.96 5.56 -9.02
C THR A 559 16.59 6.54 -8.02
N PRO A 560 15.87 6.95 -6.96
CA PRO A 560 16.42 7.84 -5.94
C PRO A 560 17.66 7.27 -5.29
N CYS A 561 18.65 8.12 -5.06
CA CYS A 561 19.86 7.70 -4.39
C CYS A 561 19.58 7.35 -2.92
N GLY A 562 20.07 6.20 -2.46
CA GLY A 562 20.05 5.84 -1.04
C GLY A 562 21.30 6.33 -0.32
N THR A 563 22.44 5.68 -0.59
CA THR A 563 23.73 6.01 0.02
C THR A 563 24.73 6.41 -1.04
N VAL A 564 25.29 7.62 -0.93
CA VAL A 564 26.38 8.06 -1.80
C VAL A 564 27.68 7.39 -1.33
N LEU A 565 28.36 6.71 -2.25
CA LEU A 565 29.66 6.08 -2.05
C LEU A 565 30.74 6.85 -2.82
N SER A 566 31.95 6.83 -2.29
CA SER A 566 33.13 7.47 -2.88
C SER A 566 34.39 6.68 -2.54
N GLY A 567 35.41 6.77 -3.39
CA GLY A 567 36.68 6.08 -3.17
C GLY A 567 36.59 4.57 -3.41
N THR A 568 37.40 3.80 -2.69
CA THR A 568 37.44 2.33 -2.78
C THR A 568 36.37 1.69 -1.88
N LEU A 569 35.89 0.51 -2.27
CA LEU A 569 35.00 -0.34 -1.46
C LEU A 569 35.75 -1.47 -0.72
N ALA A 570 37.08 -1.41 -0.69
CA ALA A 570 37.90 -2.40 0.01
C ALA A 570 37.55 -2.47 1.51
N GLY A 571 37.25 -3.68 2.00
CA GLY A 571 36.91 -3.94 3.40
C GLY A 571 35.47 -3.58 3.78
N GLN A 572 34.69 -2.98 2.87
CA GLN A 572 33.33 -2.56 3.18
C GLN A 572 32.39 -3.77 3.24
N THR A 573 31.46 -3.72 4.19
CA THR A 573 30.31 -4.63 4.27
C THR A 573 29.04 -3.83 4.08
N LEU A 574 28.30 -4.11 3.01
CA LEU A 574 27.07 -3.43 2.66
C LEU A 574 25.88 -4.38 2.83
N THR A 575 24.76 -3.86 3.31
CA THR A 575 23.47 -4.55 3.36
C THR A 575 22.64 -4.24 2.11
N PRO A 576 21.50 -4.88 1.85
CA PRO A 576 20.66 -4.54 0.70
C PRO A 576 20.28 -3.04 0.69
N GLY A 577 20.33 -2.41 -0.47
CA GLY A 577 20.11 -0.97 -0.62
C GLY A 577 20.48 -0.40 -1.98
N VAL A 578 20.25 0.92 -2.14
CA VAL A 578 20.64 1.69 -3.34
C VAL A 578 21.88 2.52 -3.02
N TYR A 579 22.96 2.30 -3.77
CA TYR A 579 24.27 2.91 -3.60
C TYR A 579 24.64 3.71 -4.84
N CYS A 580 25.20 4.91 -4.67
CA CYS A 580 25.41 5.82 -5.80
C CYS A 580 26.83 6.33 -5.85
N PHE A 581 27.38 6.37 -7.06
CA PHE A 581 28.61 7.09 -7.36
C PHE A 581 28.24 8.26 -8.27
N PRO A 582 28.39 9.53 -7.82
CA PRO A 582 28.10 10.69 -8.65
C PRO A 582 28.93 10.76 -9.93
N ALA A 583 30.15 10.21 -9.88
CA ALA A 583 31.08 10.15 -11.01
C ALA A 583 31.52 8.70 -11.26
N ALA A 584 32.69 8.50 -11.90
CA ALA A 584 33.27 7.19 -12.13
C ALA A 584 33.60 6.45 -10.81
N ALA A 585 33.38 5.13 -10.82
CA ALA A 585 33.68 4.24 -9.71
C ALA A 585 34.94 3.43 -10.02
N THR A 586 36.06 3.79 -9.40
CA THR A 586 37.34 3.05 -9.53
C THR A 586 37.55 2.19 -8.29
N LEU A 587 37.33 0.88 -8.41
CA LEU A 587 37.21 -0.04 -7.28
C LEU A 587 38.33 -1.08 -7.23
N THR A 588 38.78 -1.40 -6.03
CA THR A 588 39.79 -2.43 -5.76
C THR A 588 39.54 -3.06 -4.38
N GLY A 589 40.13 -4.22 -4.11
CA GLY A 589 39.98 -4.94 -2.85
C GLY A 589 38.64 -5.67 -2.71
N THR A 590 38.30 -6.09 -1.50
CA THR A 590 37.12 -6.94 -1.26
C THR A 590 35.93 -6.14 -0.75
N LEU A 591 34.80 -6.19 -1.46
CA LEU A 591 33.48 -5.74 -1.01
C LEU A 591 32.68 -6.96 -0.53
N THR A 592 32.11 -6.87 0.67
CA THR A 592 31.17 -7.89 1.18
C THR A 592 29.74 -7.38 1.08
N LEU A 593 28.87 -8.13 0.43
CA LEU A 593 27.42 -7.92 0.41
C LEU A 593 26.78 -8.92 1.37
N ASN A 594 26.07 -8.41 2.37
CA ASN A 594 25.60 -9.19 3.51
C ASN A 594 24.09 -9.05 3.69
N GLY A 595 23.38 -10.16 3.49
CA GLY A 595 21.95 -10.27 3.72
C GLY A 595 21.13 -10.45 2.44
N VAL A 596 19.95 -11.03 2.61
CA VAL A 596 18.97 -11.27 1.54
C VAL A 596 18.32 -9.95 1.13
N GLY A 597 18.37 -9.61 -0.16
CA GLY A 597 17.71 -8.44 -0.70
C GLY A 597 18.40 -7.92 -1.97
N ASN A 598 17.90 -6.80 -2.48
CA ASN A 598 18.43 -6.18 -3.69
C ASN A 598 19.54 -5.18 -3.37
N TYR A 599 20.62 -5.26 -4.14
CA TYR A 599 21.72 -4.30 -4.11
C TYR A 599 21.75 -3.58 -5.45
N LEU A 600 21.55 -2.27 -5.45
CA LEU A 600 21.57 -1.47 -6.67
C LEU A 600 22.68 -0.43 -6.58
N PHE A 601 23.67 -0.55 -7.45
CA PHE A 601 24.74 0.42 -7.61
C PHE A 601 24.48 1.28 -8.84
N LEU A 602 24.33 2.59 -8.63
CA LEU A 602 24.12 3.60 -9.66
C LEU A 602 25.42 4.37 -9.87
N VAL A 603 26.14 4.10 -10.96
CA VAL A 603 27.41 4.75 -11.29
C VAL A 603 27.21 5.87 -12.31
N GLY A 604 27.69 7.06 -12.00
CA GLY A 604 27.57 8.27 -12.82
C GLY A 604 26.23 8.98 -12.66
N THR A 605 25.71 9.12 -11.43
CA THR A 605 24.45 9.85 -11.17
C THR A 605 24.55 11.37 -11.41
N GLY A 606 25.77 11.91 -11.51
CA GLY A 606 26.05 13.29 -11.90
C GLY A 606 26.12 13.53 -13.42
N GLY A 607 25.80 12.52 -14.24
CA GLY A 607 25.70 12.62 -15.70
C GLY A 607 26.67 11.72 -16.45
N THR A 608 27.92 11.60 -15.99
CA THR A 608 28.92 10.67 -16.55
C THR A 608 29.55 9.82 -15.45
N GLY A 609 29.95 8.59 -15.79
CA GLY A 609 30.60 7.69 -14.85
C GLY A 609 30.79 6.29 -15.42
N SER A 610 32.05 5.88 -15.53
CA SER A 610 32.44 4.50 -15.84
C SER A 610 32.64 3.69 -14.56
N LEU A 611 32.50 2.37 -14.67
CA LEU A 611 32.92 1.43 -13.64
C LEU A 611 34.28 0.87 -14.06
N SER A 612 35.29 0.99 -13.22
CA SER A 612 36.63 0.45 -13.46
C SER A 612 37.06 -0.35 -12.24
N THR A 613 37.26 -1.66 -12.39
CA THR A 613 37.68 -2.52 -11.27
C THR A 613 39.03 -3.18 -11.56
N THR A 614 39.91 -3.20 -10.56
CA THR A 614 41.20 -3.90 -10.62
C THR A 614 41.44 -4.65 -9.31
N ASN A 615 41.63 -5.97 -9.38
CA ASN A 615 41.73 -6.83 -8.18
C ASN A 615 40.56 -6.60 -7.21
N PHE A 616 39.35 -6.44 -7.75
CA PHE A 616 38.15 -6.20 -6.98
C PHE A 616 37.37 -7.50 -6.80
N ASN A 617 37.02 -7.85 -5.57
CA ASN A 617 36.33 -9.09 -5.25
C ASN A 617 35.00 -8.79 -4.58
N VAL A 618 33.90 -9.32 -5.12
CA VAL A 618 32.58 -9.24 -4.49
C VAL A 618 32.30 -10.54 -3.77
N VAL A 619 32.24 -10.47 -2.44
CA VAL A 619 31.90 -11.59 -1.56
C VAL A 619 30.44 -11.48 -1.16
N LEU A 620 29.69 -12.55 -1.39
CA LEU A 620 28.28 -12.65 -1.01
C LEU A 620 28.18 -13.46 0.28
N SER A 621 27.45 -12.96 1.27
CA SER A 621 27.30 -13.58 2.58
C SER A 621 25.85 -13.52 3.08
N ASN A 622 25.50 -14.42 4.00
CA ASN A 622 24.19 -14.47 4.68
C ASN A 622 22.99 -14.40 3.72
N GLY A 623 23.04 -15.18 2.64
CA GLY A 623 21.94 -15.29 1.67
C GLY A 623 21.92 -14.22 0.58
N ALA A 624 22.93 -13.34 0.50
CA ALA A 624 23.11 -12.49 -0.67
C ALA A 624 23.34 -13.33 -1.95
N SER A 625 22.74 -12.93 -3.07
CA SER A 625 22.82 -13.61 -4.36
C SER A 625 23.32 -12.67 -5.44
N ALA A 626 24.19 -13.15 -6.33
CA ALA A 626 24.73 -12.36 -7.45
C ALA A 626 23.60 -11.82 -8.34
N CYS A 627 22.53 -12.60 -8.51
CA CYS A 627 21.40 -12.21 -9.37
C CYS A 627 20.56 -11.08 -8.77
N SER A 628 20.68 -10.82 -7.46
CA SER A 628 20.03 -9.70 -6.75
C SER A 628 20.91 -8.45 -6.68
N VAL A 629 22.13 -8.50 -7.23
CA VAL A 629 23.06 -7.37 -7.30
C VAL A 629 23.01 -6.78 -8.70
N LYS A 630 22.79 -5.47 -8.82
CA LYS A 630 22.71 -4.75 -10.09
C LYS A 630 23.62 -3.54 -10.08
N TRP A 631 24.36 -3.35 -11.15
CA TRP A 631 25.24 -2.22 -11.40
C TRP A 631 24.77 -1.52 -12.66
N ARG A 632 24.07 -0.40 -12.50
CA ARG A 632 23.76 0.50 -13.61
C ARG A 632 24.93 1.45 -13.79
N VAL A 633 25.61 1.35 -14.93
CA VAL A 633 26.79 2.16 -15.25
C VAL A 633 26.46 3.09 -16.40
N THR A 634 26.46 4.40 -16.18
CA THR A 634 26.06 5.37 -17.21
C THR A 634 26.95 5.29 -18.47
N GLN A 635 28.24 4.96 -18.32
CA GLN A 635 29.17 4.76 -19.44
C GLN A 635 29.65 3.29 -19.54
N ALA A 636 30.94 3.08 -19.81
CA ALA A 636 31.54 1.75 -19.95
C ALA A 636 31.82 1.10 -18.59
N ALA A 637 31.82 -0.23 -18.58
CA ALA A 637 32.26 -1.01 -17.43
C ALA A 637 33.48 -1.88 -17.80
N THR A 638 34.58 -1.67 -17.09
CA THR A 638 35.84 -2.37 -17.29
C THR A 638 36.23 -3.12 -16.02
N THR A 639 36.51 -4.41 -16.13
CA THR A 639 37.02 -5.23 -15.02
C THR A 639 38.37 -5.83 -15.38
N VAL A 640 39.32 -5.77 -14.45
CA VAL A 640 40.66 -6.36 -14.61
C VAL A 640 40.94 -7.24 -13.41
N THR A 641 41.29 -8.50 -13.65
CA THR A 641 41.71 -9.49 -12.63
C THR A 641 40.81 -9.49 -11.37
N SER A 642 39.49 -9.43 -11.56
CA SER A 642 38.49 -9.26 -10.50
C SER A 642 37.60 -10.51 -10.37
N ASP A 643 37.18 -10.88 -9.15
CA ASP A 643 36.06 -11.83 -8.93
C ASP A 643 34.77 -11.03 -8.71
N PHE A 644 34.13 -10.65 -9.82
CA PHE A 644 32.98 -9.76 -9.81
C PHE A 644 31.67 -10.56 -9.75
N LYS A 645 30.81 -10.25 -8.78
CA LYS A 645 29.48 -10.87 -8.62
C LYS A 645 28.38 -9.83 -8.67
N GLY A 646 27.51 -9.94 -9.66
CA GLY A 646 26.42 -9.01 -9.90
C GLY A 646 26.13 -8.81 -11.39
N ASN A 647 24.94 -8.30 -11.68
CA ASN A 647 24.53 -7.97 -13.04
C ASN A 647 25.02 -6.57 -13.41
N ILE A 648 25.64 -6.42 -14.59
CA ILE A 648 26.11 -5.12 -15.10
C ILE A 648 25.20 -4.69 -16.25
N LEU A 649 24.62 -3.49 -16.13
CA LEU A 649 23.87 -2.81 -17.17
C LEU A 649 24.66 -1.56 -17.57
N ALA A 650 25.41 -1.64 -18.67
CA ALA A 650 26.32 -0.57 -19.12
C ALA A 650 25.70 0.26 -20.25
N GLY A 651 25.81 1.59 -20.11
CA GLY A 651 25.38 2.55 -21.13
C GLY A 651 26.31 2.63 -22.33
N ALA A 652 27.48 2.00 -22.26
CA ALA A 652 28.43 1.82 -23.35
C ALA A 652 28.97 0.37 -23.39
N ALA A 653 30.23 0.19 -23.78
CA ALA A 653 30.86 -1.13 -23.87
C ALA A 653 31.16 -1.77 -22.51
N ILE A 654 31.22 -3.10 -22.48
CA ILE A 654 31.72 -3.89 -21.37
C ILE A 654 33.04 -4.55 -21.78
N ALA A 655 34.08 -4.45 -20.94
CA ALA A 655 35.36 -5.10 -21.17
C ALA A 655 35.84 -5.79 -19.89
N MET A 656 36.03 -7.11 -19.94
CA MET A 656 36.48 -7.89 -18.79
C MET A 656 37.79 -8.63 -19.13
N THR A 657 38.86 -8.36 -18.41
CA THR A 657 40.18 -8.95 -18.62
C THR A 657 40.65 -9.72 -17.39
N GLY A 658 40.66 -11.05 -17.48
CA GLY A 658 41.04 -11.95 -16.39
C GLY A 658 40.00 -12.03 -15.27
N GLY A 659 40.19 -12.99 -14.36
CA GLY A 659 39.30 -13.18 -13.21
C GLY A 659 37.99 -13.92 -13.54
N THR A 660 37.00 -13.76 -12.67
CA THR A 660 35.70 -14.45 -12.72
C THR A 660 34.55 -13.46 -12.68
N PHE A 661 33.48 -13.77 -13.42
CA PHE A 661 32.25 -12.99 -13.42
C PHE A 661 31.05 -13.90 -13.17
N VAL A 662 30.24 -13.58 -12.16
CA VAL A 662 28.99 -14.28 -11.87
C VAL A 662 27.84 -13.28 -11.88
N GLY A 663 26.97 -13.38 -12.88
CA GLY A 663 25.90 -12.42 -13.13
C GLY A 663 25.62 -12.26 -14.62
N ASN A 664 24.68 -11.38 -14.96
CA ASN A 664 24.36 -11.06 -16.35
C ASN A 664 25.06 -9.77 -16.78
N ALA A 665 25.62 -9.75 -17.99
CA ALA A 665 26.25 -8.56 -18.57
C ALA A 665 25.43 -8.06 -19.77
N SER A 666 24.98 -6.81 -19.68
CA SER A 666 24.17 -6.16 -20.71
C SER A 666 24.80 -4.84 -21.13
N SER A 667 25.15 -4.68 -22.42
CA SER A 667 25.83 -3.49 -22.93
C SER A 667 25.05 -2.82 -24.06
N LYS A 668 25.02 -1.48 -24.07
CA LYS A 668 24.51 -0.71 -25.22
C LYS A 668 25.46 -0.71 -26.41
N GLU A 669 26.71 -1.14 -26.25
CA GLU A 669 27.69 -1.34 -27.32
C GLU A 669 28.28 -2.77 -27.24
N ASP A 670 29.55 -2.97 -27.59
CA ASP A 670 30.24 -4.27 -27.57
C ASP A 670 30.51 -4.79 -26.16
N ALA A 671 30.60 -6.12 -26.04
CA ALA A 671 31.07 -6.80 -24.84
C ALA A 671 32.31 -7.67 -25.15
N THR A 672 33.41 -7.47 -24.42
CA THR A 672 34.67 -8.20 -24.63
C THR A 672 35.09 -8.93 -23.36
N PHE A 673 35.47 -10.21 -23.48
CA PHE A 673 35.93 -11.06 -22.38
C PHE A 673 37.29 -11.68 -22.73
N THR A 674 38.37 -11.20 -22.14
CA THR A 674 39.73 -11.67 -22.39
C THR A 674 40.25 -12.42 -21.16
N GLY A 675 40.43 -13.74 -21.24
CA GLY A 675 40.91 -14.54 -20.10
C GLY A 675 39.92 -14.62 -18.92
N THR A 676 38.67 -14.19 -19.09
CA THR A 676 37.64 -14.14 -18.06
C THR A 676 36.72 -15.35 -18.15
N THR A 677 36.38 -15.95 -17.01
CA THR A 677 35.34 -17.00 -16.93
C THR A 677 34.04 -16.39 -16.41
N ALA A 678 32.99 -16.39 -17.22
CA ALA A 678 31.69 -15.79 -16.91
C ALA A 678 30.60 -16.85 -16.74
N THR A 679 29.73 -16.69 -15.75
CA THR A 679 28.56 -17.54 -15.50
C THR A 679 27.30 -16.66 -15.34
N GLY A 680 26.35 -16.82 -16.27
CA GLY A 680 25.08 -16.10 -16.22
C GLY A 680 24.17 -16.54 -15.07
N CYS A 681 23.29 -15.64 -14.64
CA CYS A 681 22.19 -15.98 -13.74
C CYS A 681 21.09 -16.77 -14.48
N PRO A 682 20.51 -17.80 -13.85
CA PRO A 682 19.44 -18.60 -14.45
C PRO A 682 18.11 -17.85 -14.59
#